data_AF-A0A913YHY8-F1
#
_entry.id   AF-A0A913YHY8-F1
#
_cell.length_a   1.000
_cell.length_b   1.000
_cell.length_c   1.000
_cell.angle_alpha   90.00
_cell.angle_beta   90.00
_cell.angle_gamma   90.00
#
_symmetry.space_group_name_H-M   'P 1'
#
loop_
_entity.id
_entity.type
_entity.pdbx_description
1 polymer ?
#
loop_
_entity_poly.entity_id
_entity_poly.type
_entity_poly.pdbx_seq_one_letter_code
_entity_poly.pdbx_strand_id
1 'polypeptide(L)'
;MSTAPTRTTYTKRGRGKCPSCNEEYVSRYKPLKCTKCGFELGGSYVPTKKKAKKCFPDVVQITSSIYSVKASPKDDRCFVVKENGETICLTEECKLLRSTYASSGNVSDFKCKHVNLIDTVPTTLPTATHHLSEECISQYSGGETAQKHLRGLLPLLDGNSPAVAKVTDRSLAVFGAPSATNTIGYVHLHIESEEDRQFLCRSKNCRKYVSNSKQSRARVTCHHLHLLYCLLYKEAMTSKTSKTSKTSMDSTEETTTLSRQSTLDVAVMRSLPYDIPASLLHNISRKDAATISGNTGGWPDIYEPQFEICIKCQSPLSNARPHPGQRCDIKGYLITELNPFRRVSFMVKMCTNPSCKAMHQSNPVDIGLFNISDKVVVSLDIFLLFRELFKHGHPLTNVISSKMEVLKKKSLEENLPTDGELEYIQSLLYNGFYCFEAITVRDENAVICGICGFCPEVLLGDGNEKNCCRNDQINYTAQDVAAPTSPSDFFNSLKRRWIEKTVLTRSTDKFRVSVGEMPPFMAPALIGNILLNTEAEKRSVYLKENSQPDGDPAVLHQVISSNEFDMGTVDVMTQDQLSEICKTCSIPYQGKSKAKMITDIQALYSSMLIGLCPCHGYNRSNGCTGGFYHLVCRHGCTYGSKLLTLTESVRDAADLYLSLKYYPTTFICDSACGLARHLEVRDKNLAQQLWGDNLGCFEKPTVEKLPNANLHVPDIVTSEYMCTQVETRNDEAGEIRHPITGSTRHFILGDRFHSTNNPHKSPLCAYHNINLCKQAYSLSTSTQESENNRKNKQRLRSTCQQSFEVHYMFNYLMDFYLNESIVKKQKKILEKSFSESVTRNSFGRFVKNSK
;
A
#
# COMPACT_ATOMS: atom_id res chain seq x y z
N MET A 1 53.20 49.78 8.13
CA MET A 1 53.79 49.47 9.46
C MET A 1 52.69 49.64 10.49
N SER A 2 52.46 48.81 11.48
CA SER A 2 52.84 47.44 11.80
C SER A 2 51.87 47.05 12.92
N THR A 3 51.44 45.81 12.87
CA THR A 3 50.45 45.15 13.75
C THR A 3 50.83 45.16 15.23
N ALA A 4 49.83 45.33 16.10
CA ALA A 4 49.86 44.85 17.48
C ALA A 4 48.98 43.58 17.58
N PRO A 5 49.49 42.45 18.10
CA PRO A 5 48.68 41.24 18.28
C PRO A 5 48.14 41.07 19.70
N THR A 6 47.04 40.33 19.71
CA THR A 6 46.11 39.91 20.75
C THR A 6 46.66 38.98 21.83
N ARG A 7 46.09 39.10 23.04
CA ARG A 7 46.07 38.08 24.12
C ARG A 7 45.63 36.71 23.57
N THR A 8 46.43 35.66 23.80
CA THR A 8 46.04 34.26 23.57
C THR A 8 45.90 33.51 24.89
N THR A 9 44.68 33.07 25.18
CA THR A 9 44.38 32.03 26.18
C THR A 9 44.81 30.66 25.64
N TYR A 10 45.94 30.13 26.12
CA TYR A 10 46.51 28.84 25.74
C TYR A 10 45.78 27.66 26.41
N THR A 11 45.23 26.73 25.61
CA THR A 11 44.73 25.44 26.09
C THR A 11 45.51 24.27 25.45
N LYS A 12 46.35 23.62 26.28
CA LYS A 12 47.08 22.34 26.10
C LYS A 12 47.28 21.81 24.66
N ARG A 13 48.08 22.51 23.85
CA ARG A 13 48.77 21.95 22.67
C ARG A 13 50.28 22.09 22.90
N GLY A 14 50.98 20.96 22.96
CA GLY A 14 52.42 20.89 23.14
C GLY A 14 52.91 19.44 23.10
N ARG A 15 54.17 19.24 22.72
CA ARG A 15 54.90 17.97 22.89
C ARG A 15 55.82 18.11 24.10
N GLY A 16 55.77 17.16 25.02
CA GLY A 16 56.75 17.01 26.10
C GLY A 16 57.89 16.09 25.67
N LYS A 17 59.06 16.21 26.29
CA LYS A 17 60.20 15.31 26.07
C LYS A 17 60.46 14.46 27.31
N CYS A 18 60.92 13.23 27.10
CA CYS A 18 61.40 12.40 28.20
C CYS A 18 62.69 13.00 28.77
N PRO A 19 62.79 13.27 30.08
CA PRO A 19 64.01 13.84 30.67
C PRO A 19 65.25 12.95 30.52
N SER A 20 65.05 11.64 30.41
CA SER A 20 66.12 10.64 30.37
C SER A 20 66.63 10.33 28.95
N CYS A 21 65.79 10.40 27.92
CA CYS A 21 66.19 10.02 26.55
C CYS A 21 65.70 10.98 25.46
N ASN A 22 65.11 12.11 25.85
CA ASN A 22 64.57 13.16 24.98
C ASN A 22 63.46 12.75 24.00
N GLU A 23 62.90 11.54 24.12
CA GLU A 23 61.80 11.09 23.28
C GLU A 23 60.56 11.98 23.44
N GLU A 24 60.01 12.45 22.32
CA GLU A 24 58.85 13.35 22.30
C GLU A 24 57.53 12.60 22.48
N TYR A 25 56.64 13.11 23.31
CA TYR A 25 55.27 12.65 23.46
C TYR A 25 54.30 13.82 23.46
N VAL A 26 53.07 13.62 22.99
CA VAL A 26 52.05 14.67 23.00
C VAL A 26 51.57 14.88 24.44
N SER A 27 51.60 16.11 24.95
CA SER A 27 51.30 16.39 26.37
C SER A 27 49.89 15.98 26.80
N ARG A 28 48.92 15.95 25.86
CA ARG A 28 47.56 15.43 26.08
C ARG A 28 47.51 13.90 26.24
N TYR A 29 48.46 13.19 25.65
CA TYR A 29 48.58 11.73 25.66
C TYR A 29 49.88 11.30 26.35
N LYS A 30 50.21 11.96 27.47
CA LYS A 30 51.42 11.66 28.24
C LYS A 30 51.31 10.23 28.81
N PRO A 31 52.22 9.31 28.44
CA PRO A 31 52.20 7.95 28.97
C PRO A 31 52.76 7.91 30.41
N LEU A 32 52.46 6.84 31.15
CA LEU A 32 52.96 6.66 32.52
C LEU A 32 54.48 6.48 32.56
N LYS A 33 55.03 5.74 31.60
CA LYS A 33 56.46 5.51 31.39
C LYS A 33 56.84 5.86 29.96
N CYS A 34 58.07 6.32 29.76
CA CYS A 34 58.61 6.58 28.42
C CYS A 34 58.62 5.29 27.61
N THR A 35 58.04 5.32 26.42
CA THR A 35 57.92 4.15 25.54
C THR A 35 59.26 3.65 24.99
N LYS A 36 60.33 4.45 25.12
CA LYS A 36 61.67 4.12 24.61
C LYS A 36 62.65 3.66 25.68
N CYS A 37 62.68 4.32 26.85
CA CYS A 37 63.63 4.01 27.91
C CYS A 37 63.00 3.57 29.24
N GLY A 38 61.67 3.53 29.34
CA GLY A 38 60.96 3.10 30.55
C GLY A 38 60.94 4.10 31.71
N PHE A 39 61.59 5.27 31.58
CA PHE A 39 61.61 6.32 32.61
C PHE A 39 60.20 6.78 33.00
N GLU A 40 59.92 6.95 34.30
CA GLU A 40 58.60 7.35 34.77
C GLU A 40 58.29 8.80 34.44
N LEU A 41 57.25 8.99 33.62
CA LEU A 41 56.79 10.31 33.17
C LEU A 41 55.56 10.77 33.95
N GLY A 42 54.79 9.86 34.57
CA GLY A 42 53.66 10.19 35.45
C GLY A 42 52.36 10.60 34.74
N GLY A 43 52.17 10.22 33.46
CA GLY A 43 50.89 10.41 32.75
C GLY A 43 49.96 9.19 32.80
N SER A 44 48.70 9.32 32.37
CA SER A 44 47.67 8.26 32.46
C SER A 44 47.32 7.60 31.12
N TYR A 45 47.97 7.97 30.02
CA TYR A 45 47.65 7.44 28.70
C TYR A 45 48.26 6.05 28.45
N VAL A 46 47.41 5.07 28.13
CA VAL A 46 47.81 3.72 27.71
C VAL A 46 47.46 3.54 26.23
N PRO A 47 48.43 3.29 25.33
CA PRO A 47 48.15 3.11 23.91
C PRO A 47 47.30 1.84 23.68
N THR A 48 46.17 1.97 22.98
CA THR A 48 45.42 0.81 22.49
C THR A 48 46.14 0.21 21.27
N LYS A 49 46.41 -1.10 21.31
CA LYS A 49 47.05 -1.82 20.21
C LYS A 49 46.23 -1.64 18.92
N LYS A 50 46.83 -1.13 17.85
CA LYS A 50 46.22 -1.12 16.50
C LYS A 50 45.92 -2.56 16.08
N LYS A 51 44.65 -2.92 15.90
CA LYS A 51 44.26 -4.21 15.31
C LYS A 51 44.70 -4.22 13.83
N ALA A 52 45.34 -5.31 13.41
CA ALA A 52 45.71 -5.53 12.01
C ALA A 52 44.47 -5.42 11.10
N LYS A 53 44.64 -4.84 9.91
CA LYS A 53 43.59 -4.73 8.89
C LYS A 53 43.23 -6.16 8.43
N LYS A 54 42.12 -6.72 8.91
CA LYS A 54 41.63 -8.03 8.44
C LYS A 54 41.23 -7.91 6.96
N CYS A 55 41.84 -8.72 6.10
CA CYS A 55 41.46 -8.85 4.69
C CYS A 55 40.39 -9.94 4.58
N PHE A 56 39.20 -9.60 4.09
CA PHE A 56 38.10 -10.55 3.88
C PHE A 56 38.03 -10.93 2.40
N PRO A 57 37.86 -12.22 2.05
CA PRO A 57 37.75 -12.66 0.66
C PRO A 57 36.53 -12.03 -0.01
N ASP A 58 36.71 -11.57 -1.25
CA ASP A 58 35.65 -10.87 -1.99
C ASP A 58 34.58 -11.84 -2.51
N VAL A 59 34.95 -13.06 -2.91
CA VAL A 59 34.04 -14.12 -3.40
C VAL A 59 34.36 -15.46 -2.72
N VAL A 60 33.34 -16.09 -2.12
CA VAL A 60 33.43 -17.42 -1.51
C VAL A 60 32.36 -18.34 -2.09
N GLN A 61 32.73 -19.48 -2.66
CA GLN A 61 31.80 -20.46 -3.22
C GLN A 61 31.24 -21.37 -2.13
N ILE A 62 29.92 -21.50 -2.03
CA ILE A 62 29.25 -22.34 -1.01
C ILE A 62 28.81 -23.66 -1.61
N THR A 63 28.22 -23.62 -2.81
CA THR A 63 27.83 -24.80 -3.60
C THR A 63 28.30 -24.64 -5.04
N SER A 64 28.00 -25.61 -5.92
CA SER A 64 28.29 -25.50 -7.36
C SER A 64 27.62 -24.29 -8.02
N SER A 65 26.48 -23.83 -7.50
CA SER A 65 25.68 -22.71 -8.04
C SER A 65 25.60 -21.48 -7.14
N ILE A 66 25.97 -21.55 -5.85
CA ILE A 66 25.76 -20.46 -4.88
C ILE A 66 27.10 -19.87 -4.40
N TYR A 67 27.20 -18.54 -4.49
CA TYR A 67 28.37 -17.76 -4.08
C TYR A 67 28.00 -16.70 -3.03
N SER A 68 28.86 -16.52 -2.05
CA SER A 68 28.81 -15.45 -1.04
C SER A 68 29.78 -14.36 -1.42
N VAL A 69 29.25 -13.21 -1.83
CA VAL A 69 30.02 -12.07 -2.36
C VAL A 69 29.99 -10.92 -1.36
N LYS A 70 31.12 -10.24 -1.20
CA LYS A 70 31.27 -9.07 -0.33
C LYS A 70 30.51 -7.88 -0.92
N ALA A 71 29.61 -7.32 -0.12
CA ALA A 71 28.80 -6.14 -0.46
C ALA A 71 29.35 -4.84 0.14
N SER A 72 30.10 -4.92 1.26
CA SER A 72 30.67 -3.76 1.94
C SER A 72 32.10 -3.97 2.48
N PRO A 73 32.85 -2.90 2.79
CA PRO A 73 34.14 -2.99 3.48
C PRO A 73 34.07 -3.57 4.90
N LYS A 74 32.88 -3.65 5.50
CA LYS A 74 32.65 -4.19 6.86
C LYS A 74 32.34 -5.68 6.87
N ASP A 75 32.51 -6.36 5.73
CA ASP A 75 32.18 -7.77 5.52
C ASP A 75 30.68 -8.07 5.62
N ASP A 76 29.85 -7.10 5.21
CA ASP A 76 28.46 -7.42 4.84
C ASP A 76 28.50 -8.17 3.50
N ARG A 77 27.73 -9.25 3.39
CA ARG A 77 27.76 -10.17 2.25
C ARG A 77 26.39 -10.38 1.65
N CYS A 78 26.36 -10.77 0.38
CA CYS A 78 25.16 -11.13 -0.36
C CYS A 78 25.35 -12.44 -1.11
N PHE A 79 24.25 -13.10 -1.45
CA PHE A 79 24.29 -14.29 -2.30
C PHE A 79 24.16 -13.93 -3.77
N VAL A 80 24.92 -14.63 -4.60
CA VAL A 80 24.84 -14.61 -6.06
C VAL A 80 24.74 -16.06 -6.53
N VAL A 81 23.82 -16.33 -7.45
CA VAL A 81 23.51 -17.67 -7.95
C VAL A 81 23.86 -17.77 -9.42
N LYS A 82 24.42 -18.89 -9.84
CA LYS A 82 24.70 -19.23 -11.24
C LYS A 82 23.87 -20.45 -11.63
N GLU A 83 22.84 -20.24 -12.45
CA GLU A 83 21.93 -21.28 -12.93
C GLU A 83 21.67 -21.08 -14.43
N ASN A 84 21.68 -22.17 -15.21
CA ASN A 84 21.35 -22.16 -16.65
C ASN A 84 22.13 -21.13 -17.51
N GLY A 85 23.37 -20.81 -17.14
CA GLY A 85 24.20 -19.83 -17.85
C GLY A 85 23.97 -18.37 -17.44
N GLU A 86 23.03 -18.10 -16.54
CA GLU A 86 22.77 -16.77 -15.98
C GLU A 86 23.37 -16.60 -14.58
N THR A 87 23.93 -15.42 -14.31
CA THR A 87 24.49 -15.07 -12.99
C THR A 87 23.64 -13.99 -12.32
N ILE A 88 22.98 -14.34 -11.23
CA ILE A 88 21.90 -13.56 -10.62
C ILE A 88 22.29 -13.16 -9.19
N CYS A 89 22.44 -11.86 -8.94
CA CYS A 89 22.58 -11.34 -7.58
C CYS A 89 21.24 -11.29 -6.84
N LEU A 90 21.20 -11.77 -5.60
CA LEU A 90 20.02 -11.84 -4.75
C LEU A 90 19.87 -10.67 -3.76
N THR A 91 20.76 -9.68 -3.80
CA THR A 91 20.58 -8.44 -3.03
C THR A 91 19.35 -7.69 -3.52
N GLU A 92 18.51 -7.21 -2.60
CA GLU A 92 17.24 -6.56 -2.91
C GLU A 92 17.40 -5.34 -3.85
N GLU A 93 18.44 -4.55 -3.64
CA GLU A 93 18.79 -3.42 -4.52
C GLU A 93 19.08 -3.88 -5.95
N CYS A 94 19.83 -4.97 -6.11
CA CYS A 94 20.15 -5.54 -7.42
C CYS A 94 18.94 -6.23 -8.07
N LYS A 95 18.04 -6.82 -7.28
CA LYS A 95 16.78 -7.37 -7.78
C LYS A 95 15.87 -6.27 -8.35
N LEU A 96 15.73 -5.15 -7.64
CA LEU A 96 14.91 -4.00 -8.06
C LEU A 96 15.46 -3.33 -9.33
N LEU A 97 16.78 -3.17 -9.40
CA LEU A 97 17.41 -2.64 -10.60
C LEU A 97 17.23 -3.61 -11.78
N ARG A 98 17.48 -4.91 -11.58
CA ARG A 98 17.27 -5.92 -12.63
C ARG A 98 15.83 -5.96 -13.14
N SER A 99 14.83 -5.86 -12.26
CA SER A 99 13.42 -5.83 -12.68
C SER A 99 13.11 -4.60 -13.53
N THR A 100 13.77 -3.46 -13.27
CA THR A 100 13.62 -2.24 -14.07
C THR A 100 14.16 -2.44 -15.50
N TYR A 101 15.31 -3.11 -15.65
CA TYR A 101 15.86 -3.48 -16.95
C TYR A 101 14.99 -4.52 -17.66
N ALA A 102 14.39 -5.46 -16.92
CA ALA A 102 13.45 -6.45 -17.45
C ALA A 102 12.17 -5.84 -18.02
N SER A 103 11.58 -4.88 -17.30
CA SER A 103 10.41 -4.14 -17.79
C SER A 103 10.72 -3.26 -19.01
N SER A 104 12.00 -3.00 -19.30
CA SER A 104 12.45 -2.19 -20.43
C SER A 104 12.96 -3.02 -21.61
N GLY A 105 12.90 -4.35 -21.55
CA GLY A 105 13.38 -5.25 -22.60
C GLY A 105 14.90 -5.45 -22.66
N ASN A 106 15.66 -4.87 -21.72
CA ASN A 106 17.14 -4.82 -21.75
C ASN A 106 17.77 -5.69 -20.63
N VAL A 107 17.21 -6.87 -20.34
CA VAL A 107 17.71 -7.73 -19.24
C VAL A 107 19.18 -8.12 -19.43
N SER A 108 19.59 -8.39 -20.67
CA SER A 108 20.95 -8.80 -21.04
C SER A 108 22.02 -7.77 -20.68
N ASP A 109 21.64 -6.50 -20.54
CA ASP A 109 22.58 -5.39 -20.29
C ASP A 109 22.79 -5.13 -18.79
N PHE A 110 21.99 -5.76 -17.93
CA PHE A 110 22.11 -5.59 -16.49
C PHE A 110 23.29 -6.38 -15.93
N LYS A 111 24.34 -5.67 -15.51
CA LYS A 111 25.42 -6.23 -14.68
C LYS A 111 25.60 -5.41 -13.41
N CYS A 112 25.51 -6.04 -12.25
CA CYS A 112 25.78 -5.37 -10.98
C CYS A 112 27.21 -5.64 -10.51
N LYS A 113 27.73 -4.78 -9.63
CA LYS A 113 29.08 -4.91 -9.05
C LYS A 113 29.34 -6.28 -8.41
N HIS A 114 28.31 -6.92 -7.83
CA HIS A 114 28.46 -8.24 -7.19
C HIS A 114 28.57 -9.38 -8.19
N VAL A 115 27.87 -9.30 -9.34
CA VAL A 115 28.00 -10.27 -10.43
C VAL A 115 29.38 -10.13 -11.07
N ASN A 116 29.82 -8.88 -11.32
CA ASN A 116 31.15 -8.61 -11.87
C ASN A 116 32.27 -9.18 -11.00
N LEU A 117 32.13 -9.18 -9.67
CA LEU A 117 33.14 -9.75 -8.76
C LEU A 117 33.36 -11.25 -8.97
N ILE A 118 32.33 -12.01 -9.37
CA ILE A 118 32.48 -13.44 -9.66
C ILE A 118 33.35 -13.66 -10.90
N ASP A 119 33.20 -12.82 -11.92
CA ASP A 119 33.92 -12.95 -13.18
C ASP A 119 35.35 -12.36 -13.11
N THR A 120 35.58 -11.41 -12.19
CA THR A 120 36.82 -10.61 -12.15
C THR A 120 37.77 -10.95 -11.00
N VAL A 121 37.30 -11.66 -9.97
CA VAL A 121 38.09 -11.97 -8.76
C VAL A 121 38.16 -13.48 -8.54
N PRO A 122 39.33 -14.04 -8.14
CA PRO A 122 39.43 -15.45 -7.81
C PRO A 122 38.43 -15.87 -6.74
N THR A 123 37.70 -16.95 -7.01
CA THR A 123 36.78 -17.54 -6.07
C THR A 123 37.53 -18.37 -5.03
N THR A 124 37.20 -18.18 -3.76
CA THR A 124 37.77 -18.96 -2.64
C THR A 124 36.76 -19.96 -2.09
N LEU A 125 37.23 -21.02 -1.44
CA LEU A 125 36.38 -21.99 -0.73
C LEU A 125 36.13 -21.56 0.72
N PRO A 126 35.04 -22.02 1.36
CA PRO A 126 34.75 -21.71 2.75
C PRO A 126 35.86 -22.25 3.66
N THR A 127 36.20 -21.52 4.72
CA THR A 127 37.26 -21.92 5.66
C THR A 127 36.86 -23.15 6.49
N ALA A 128 35.57 -23.39 6.66
CA ALA A 128 35.01 -24.60 7.28
C ALA A 128 33.62 -24.89 6.72
N THR A 129 33.26 -26.16 6.59
CA THR A 129 31.92 -26.61 6.20
C THR A 129 31.44 -27.71 7.14
N HIS A 130 30.13 -27.72 7.42
CA HIS A 130 29.48 -28.69 8.29
C HIS A 130 28.22 -29.21 7.61
N HIS A 131 28.01 -30.52 7.67
CA HIS A 131 26.86 -31.21 7.05
C HIS A 131 25.93 -31.74 8.13
N LEU A 132 24.63 -31.67 7.87
CA LEU A 132 23.60 -32.16 8.79
C LEU A 132 23.40 -33.66 8.58
N SER A 133 23.45 -34.43 9.66
CA SER A 133 23.15 -35.86 9.68
C SER A 133 22.16 -36.19 10.80
N GLU A 134 21.49 -37.34 10.70
CA GLU A 134 20.56 -37.81 11.74
C GLU A 134 21.28 -38.02 13.09
N GLU A 135 22.57 -38.38 13.05
CA GLU A 135 23.41 -38.50 14.25
C GLU A 135 23.62 -37.15 14.96
N CYS A 136 23.84 -36.07 14.21
CA CYS A 136 23.96 -34.74 14.81
C CYS A 136 22.66 -34.27 15.47
N ILE A 137 21.51 -34.62 14.87
CA ILE A 137 20.19 -34.24 15.38
C ILE A 137 19.83 -35.02 16.63
N SER A 138 20.12 -36.33 16.67
CA SER A 138 19.85 -37.16 17.85
C SER A 138 20.69 -36.77 19.07
N GLN A 139 21.92 -36.29 18.84
CA GLN A 139 22.81 -35.79 19.88
C GLN A 139 22.50 -34.34 20.33
N TYR A 140 21.58 -33.63 19.67
CA TYR A 140 21.30 -32.22 19.96
C TYR A 140 20.30 -32.03 21.10
N SER A 141 20.68 -31.31 22.16
CA SER A 141 19.82 -31.11 23.36
C SER A 141 18.66 -30.11 23.19
N GLY A 142 18.39 -29.63 21.98
CA GLY A 142 17.43 -28.55 21.72
C GLY A 142 15.95 -28.93 21.62
N GLY A 143 15.43 -29.82 22.47
CA GLY A 143 14.00 -30.17 22.54
C GLY A 143 13.39 -30.81 21.27
N GLU A 144 12.26 -31.50 21.42
CA GLU A 144 11.65 -32.27 20.32
C GLU A 144 11.23 -31.41 19.13
N THR A 145 10.75 -30.19 19.38
CA THR A 145 10.30 -29.27 18.32
C THR A 145 11.46 -28.84 17.42
N ALA A 146 12.64 -28.52 17.97
CA ALA A 146 13.78 -28.12 17.14
C ALA A 146 14.37 -29.33 16.41
N GLN A 147 14.47 -30.49 17.06
CA GLN A 147 14.90 -31.73 16.40
C GLN A 147 13.98 -32.09 15.23
N LYS A 148 12.65 -32.00 15.39
CA LYS A 148 11.68 -32.24 14.30
C LYS A 148 11.89 -31.28 13.13
N HIS A 149 12.16 -30.00 13.41
CA HIS A 149 12.46 -29.04 12.36
C HIS A 149 13.77 -29.37 11.62
N LEU A 150 14.83 -29.72 12.35
CA LEU A 150 16.12 -30.08 11.76
C LEU A 150 16.01 -31.34 10.88
N ARG A 151 15.22 -32.35 11.29
CA ARG A 151 14.92 -33.52 10.46
C ARG A 151 14.23 -33.15 9.15
N GLY A 152 13.35 -32.15 9.19
CA GLY A 152 12.68 -31.62 7.99
C GLY A 152 13.62 -30.94 6.99
N LEU A 153 14.86 -30.59 7.37
CA LEU A 153 15.86 -30.02 6.47
C LEU A 153 16.69 -31.07 5.73
N LEU A 154 16.79 -32.30 6.27
CA LEU A 154 17.60 -33.38 5.65
C LEU A 154 17.19 -33.69 4.20
N PRO A 155 15.89 -33.80 3.84
CA PRO A 155 15.49 -34.08 2.46
C PRO A 155 15.71 -32.90 1.49
N LEU A 156 15.98 -31.70 2.02
CA LEU A 156 16.11 -30.47 1.24
C LEU A 156 17.57 -30.09 0.95
N LEU A 157 18.52 -30.78 1.59
CA LEU A 157 19.94 -30.64 1.36
C LEU A 157 20.38 -31.73 0.39
N ASP A 158 20.91 -31.35 -0.77
CA ASP A 158 21.64 -32.29 -1.61
C ASP A 158 22.81 -32.87 -0.80
N GLY A 159 23.07 -34.18 -0.88
CA GLY A 159 24.04 -34.86 0.00
C GLY A 159 25.47 -34.28 0.02
N ASN A 160 25.83 -33.44 -0.96
CA ASN A 160 27.11 -32.73 -1.04
C ASN A 160 27.07 -31.25 -0.60
N SER A 161 25.89 -30.70 -0.31
CA SER A 161 25.72 -29.29 0.07
C SER A 161 25.97 -29.07 1.58
N PRO A 162 26.77 -28.06 1.98
CA PRO A 162 27.04 -27.81 3.38
C PRO A 162 25.84 -27.15 4.08
N ALA A 163 25.37 -27.72 5.19
CA ALA A 163 24.34 -27.10 6.02
C ALA A 163 24.81 -25.79 6.67
N VAL A 164 26.11 -25.70 6.98
CA VAL A 164 26.78 -24.47 7.44
C VAL A 164 28.13 -24.33 6.76
N ALA A 165 28.42 -23.17 6.19
CA ALA A 165 29.71 -22.83 5.59
C ALA A 165 30.27 -21.54 6.18
N LYS A 166 31.48 -21.58 6.75
CA LYS A 166 32.20 -20.40 7.24
C LYS A 166 32.83 -19.65 6.08
N VAL A 167 32.16 -18.58 5.66
CA VAL A 167 32.60 -17.78 4.51
C VAL A 167 33.67 -16.77 4.90
N THR A 168 33.66 -16.29 6.15
CA THR A 168 34.74 -15.47 6.73
C THR A 168 34.82 -15.70 8.25
N ASP A 169 35.82 -15.13 8.91
CA ASP A 169 35.91 -15.03 10.38
C ASP A 169 34.72 -14.33 11.05
N ARG A 170 33.85 -13.68 10.28
CA ARG A 170 32.72 -12.88 10.78
C ARG A 170 31.38 -13.30 10.22
N SER A 171 31.34 -14.19 9.24
CA SER A 171 30.10 -14.54 8.55
C SER A 171 30.06 -16.03 8.26
N LEU A 172 28.91 -16.62 8.56
CA LEU A 172 28.55 -18.00 8.25
C LEU A 172 27.39 -17.98 7.24
N ALA A 173 27.41 -18.82 6.23
CA ALA A 173 26.24 -19.14 5.43
C ALA A 173 25.57 -20.37 6.05
N VAL A 174 24.31 -20.25 6.45
CA VAL A 174 23.56 -21.29 7.16
C VAL A 174 22.31 -21.62 6.37
N PHE A 175 22.08 -22.91 6.15
CA PHE A 175 20.92 -23.40 5.44
C PHE A 175 19.65 -23.32 6.30
N GLY A 176 18.52 -23.13 5.63
CA GLY A 176 17.19 -23.14 6.19
C GLY A 176 16.21 -23.54 5.09
N ALA A 177 14.97 -23.84 5.49
CA ALA A 177 13.95 -24.23 4.53
C ALA A 177 13.74 -23.12 3.47
N PRO A 178 13.84 -23.43 2.16
CA PRO A 178 13.49 -22.50 1.11
C PRO A 178 12.08 -21.92 1.31
N SER A 179 11.91 -20.64 0.98
CA SER A 179 10.63 -19.94 1.12
C SER A 179 10.43 -18.99 -0.05
N ALA A 180 9.22 -18.46 -0.24
CA ALA A 180 8.92 -17.47 -1.28
C ALA A 180 9.86 -16.24 -1.24
N THR A 181 10.42 -15.91 -0.07
CA THR A 181 11.36 -14.79 0.13
C THR A 181 12.84 -15.19 0.13
N ASN A 182 13.15 -16.48 0.24
CA ASN A 182 14.51 -17.02 0.22
C ASN A 182 14.50 -18.36 -0.53
N THR A 183 14.54 -18.29 -1.86
CA THR A 183 14.40 -19.46 -2.73
C THR A 183 15.61 -20.40 -2.66
N ILE A 184 16.78 -19.91 -2.26
CA ILE A 184 18.01 -20.69 -2.17
C ILE A 184 18.22 -21.38 -0.81
N GLY A 185 17.38 -21.10 0.18
CA GLY A 185 17.50 -21.67 1.53
C GLY A 185 18.65 -21.15 2.40
N TYR A 186 19.66 -20.47 1.87
CA TYR A 186 20.79 -19.95 2.67
C TYR A 186 20.56 -18.55 3.26
N VAL A 187 21.13 -18.31 4.45
CA VAL A 187 21.14 -17.02 5.15
C VAL A 187 22.53 -16.74 5.72
N HIS A 188 23.01 -15.49 5.66
CA HIS A 188 24.22 -15.08 6.39
C HIS A 188 23.94 -14.84 7.88
N LEU A 189 24.68 -15.52 8.76
CA LEU A 189 24.76 -15.25 10.20
C LEU A 189 26.07 -14.52 10.51
N HIS A 190 25.99 -13.49 11.35
CA HIS A 190 27.16 -12.74 11.80
C HIS A 190 27.69 -13.29 13.12
N ILE A 191 29.01 -13.39 13.23
CA ILE A 191 29.70 -13.84 14.44
C ILE A 191 30.05 -12.61 15.28
N GLU A 192 29.43 -12.45 16.46
CA GLU A 192 29.75 -11.37 17.40
C GLU A 192 30.86 -11.78 18.37
N SER A 193 30.76 -13.00 18.93
CA SER A 193 31.78 -13.65 19.75
C SER A 193 31.65 -15.16 19.62
N GLU A 194 32.65 -15.83 19.05
CA GLU A 194 32.69 -17.30 18.92
C GLU A 194 32.87 -17.98 20.28
N GLU A 195 33.68 -17.38 21.17
CA GLU A 195 33.93 -17.86 22.54
C GLU A 195 32.66 -17.82 23.40
N ASP A 196 31.87 -16.74 23.28
CA ASP A 196 30.61 -16.57 24.03
C ASP A 196 29.40 -17.19 23.32
N ARG A 197 29.61 -17.91 22.19
CA ARG A 197 28.56 -18.49 21.34
C ARG A 197 27.50 -17.46 20.88
N GLN A 198 27.91 -16.21 20.66
CA GLN A 198 27.04 -15.09 20.27
C GLN A 198 27.00 -14.92 18.74
N PHE A 199 25.85 -15.26 18.17
CA PHE A 199 25.59 -15.21 16.74
C PHE A 199 24.33 -14.39 16.44
N LEU A 200 24.38 -13.59 15.38
CA LEU A 200 23.29 -12.73 14.95
C LEU A 200 22.73 -13.19 13.60
N CYS A 201 21.49 -13.70 13.62
CA CYS A 201 20.76 -14.01 12.38
C CYS A 201 20.08 -12.76 11.83
N ARG A 202 20.52 -12.29 10.65
CA ARG A 202 19.95 -11.09 9.99
C ARG A 202 18.78 -11.39 9.05
N SER A 203 18.28 -12.63 9.01
CA SER A 203 17.11 -12.98 8.19
C SER A 203 15.89 -12.15 8.56
N LYS A 204 15.20 -11.59 7.56
CA LYS A 204 13.93 -10.86 7.74
C LYS A 204 12.89 -11.73 8.47
N ASN A 205 12.93 -13.05 8.25
CA ASN A 205 12.03 -14.03 8.87
C ASN A 205 12.37 -14.33 10.35
N CYS A 206 13.54 -13.90 10.82
CA CYS A 206 14.01 -14.13 12.20
C CYS A 206 14.08 -12.85 13.06
N ARG A 207 13.68 -11.68 12.53
CA ARG A 207 13.70 -10.40 13.27
C ARG A 207 12.84 -10.38 14.55
N LYS A 208 11.87 -11.28 14.70
CA LYS A 208 11.08 -11.45 15.94
C LYS A 208 11.90 -12.00 17.12
N TYR A 209 13.09 -12.56 16.86
CA TYR A 209 13.94 -13.22 17.85
C TYR A 209 15.09 -12.33 18.37
N VAL A 210 15.25 -11.13 17.81
CA VAL A 210 16.31 -10.19 18.19
C VAL A 210 15.74 -8.78 18.27
N SER A 211 15.23 -8.40 19.43
CA SER A 211 14.96 -6.98 19.75
C SER A 211 16.09 -6.42 20.60
N ASN A 212 16.77 -5.40 20.08
CA ASN A 212 17.69 -4.55 20.85
C ASN A 212 16.91 -3.81 21.95
N SER A 213 17.13 -4.14 23.23
CA SER A 213 17.36 -3.18 24.32
C SER A 213 17.31 -3.82 25.72
N LYS A 214 18.14 -3.23 26.60
CA LYS A 214 18.40 -3.35 28.05
C LYS A 214 17.29 -3.75 29.05
N GLN A 215 16.32 -4.60 28.72
CA GLN A 215 15.47 -5.27 29.72
C GLN A 215 15.27 -6.73 29.34
N SER A 216 15.63 -7.63 30.26
CA SER A 216 15.65 -9.07 30.09
C SER A 216 14.23 -9.65 29.89
N ARG A 217 13.82 -9.84 28.63
CA ARG A 217 12.75 -10.79 28.26
C ARG A 217 13.39 -11.94 27.47
N ALA A 218 12.94 -13.17 27.76
CA ALA A 218 13.57 -14.43 27.35
C ALA A 218 13.84 -14.50 25.83
N ARG A 219 15.08 -14.88 25.46
CA ARG A 219 15.52 -15.07 24.07
C ARG A 219 14.93 -16.38 23.52
N VAL A 220 14.06 -16.31 22.53
CA VAL A 220 13.66 -17.50 21.77
C VAL A 220 14.65 -17.68 20.60
N THR A 221 15.29 -18.85 20.53
CA THR A 221 16.32 -19.16 19.52
C THR A 221 15.66 -19.45 18.17
N CYS A 222 16.18 -18.88 17.08
CA CYS A 222 15.63 -19.13 15.74
C CYS A 222 16.11 -20.47 15.17
N HIS A 223 15.40 -21.03 14.19
CA HIS A 223 15.76 -22.31 13.57
C HIS A 223 17.17 -22.34 12.95
N HIS A 224 17.65 -21.24 12.36
CA HIS A 224 19.02 -21.17 11.84
C HIS A 224 20.08 -21.26 12.95
N LEU A 225 19.79 -20.69 14.12
CA LEU A 225 20.66 -20.82 15.29
C LEU A 225 20.58 -22.23 15.88
N HIS A 226 19.41 -22.87 15.88
CA HIS A 226 19.30 -24.27 16.27
C HIS A 226 20.14 -25.19 15.37
N LEU A 227 20.13 -24.98 14.05
CA LEU A 227 20.98 -25.72 13.12
C LEU A 227 22.48 -25.49 13.41
N LEU A 228 22.87 -24.23 13.64
CA LEU A 228 24.24 -23.89 13.99
C LEU A 228 24.69 -24.54 15.31
N TYR A 229 23.85 -24.47 16.34
CA TYR A 229 24.13 -25.07 17.65
C TYR A 229 24.18 -26.60 17.58
N CYS A 230 23.29 -27.23 16.82
CA CYS A 230 23.31 -28.67 16.56
C CYS A 230 24.64 -29.13 15.97
N LEU A 231 25.15 -28.41 14.97
CA LEU A 231 26.36 -28.81 14.25
C LEU A 231 27.67 -28.46 14.96
N LEU A 232 27.76 -27.28 15.59
CA LEU A 232 29.02 -26.80 16.16
C LEU A 232 29.17 -27.06 17.66
N TYR A 233 28.06 -27.22 18.39
CA TYR A 233 28.09 -27.19 19.85
C TYR A 233 27.34 -28.35 20.51
N LYS A 234 26.49 -29.08 19.77
CA LYS A 234 25.65 -30.20 20.24
C LYS A 234 24.68 -29.86 21.40
N GLU A 235 24.67 -28.61 21.87
CA GLU A 235 23.86 -28.14 22.99
C GLU A 235 23.07 -26.87 22.64
N ALA A 236 21.82 -26.77 23.12
CA ALA A 236 21.05 -25.53 23.03
C ALA A 236 21.46 -24.48 24.09
N MET A 237 21.24 -23.20 23.78
CA MET A 237 21.45 -22.08 24.72
C MET A 237 20.53 -22.22 25.95
N THR A 238 21.10 -22.36 27.15
CA THR A 238 20.33 -22.38 28.42
C THR A 238 19.98 -20.96 28.87
N SER A 239 18.69 -20.71 29.12
CA SER A 239 18.24 -19.45 29.73
C SER A 239 18.34 -19.56 31.25
N LYS A 240 19.11 -18.66 31.89
CA LYS A 240 19.12 -18.55 33.36
C LYS A 240 17.73 -18.12 33.83
N THR A 241 17.07 -18.99 34.60
CA THR A 241 15.80 -18.77 35.27
C THR A 241 15.90 -17.60 36.26
N SER A 242 14.96 -16.65 36.17
CA SER A 242 14.80 -15.59 37.18
C SER A 242 13.65 -15.94 38.11
N LYS A 243 13.92 -15.85 39.41
CA LYS A 243 12.97 -16.06 40.50
C LYS A 243 11.84 -15.03 40.42
N THR A 244 10.64 -15.53 40.60
CA THR A 244 9.38 -14.79 40.75
C THR A 244 9.41 -13.91 42.00
N SER A 245 9.29 -12.60 41.81
CA SER A 245 8.78 -11.68 42.83
C SER A 245 7.57 -10.97 42.23
N LYS A 246 6.39 -11.26 42.76
CA LYS A 246 5.16 -10.52 42.48
C LYS A 246 5.36 -9.08 42.96
N THR A 247 5.25 -8.12 42.06
CA THR A 247 5.01 -6.72 42.41
C THR A 247 3.97 -6.18 41.44
N SER A 248 2.97 -5.51 42.00
CA SER A 248 1.77 -4.97 41.37
C SER A 248 2.09 -4.06 40.17
N MET A 249 1.73 -4.50 38.96
CA MET A 249 1.62 -3.69 37.75
C MET A 249 0.21 -3.89 37.23
N ASP A 250 -0.69 -2.95 37.52
CA ASP A 250 -2.02 -2.91 36.88
C ASP A 250 -2.47 -1.46 36.60
N SER A 251 -2.01 -0.47 37.38
CA SER A 251 -2.47 0.93 37.24
C SER A 251 -1.70 1.81 36.25
N THR A 252 -0.45 1.50 35.91
CA THR A 252 0.40 2.36 35.06
C THR A 252 0.21 2.17 33.56
N GLU A 253 -0.12 0.96 33.09
CA GLU A 253 -0.35 0.67 31.65
C GLU A 253 -1.68 1.28 31.16
N GLU A 254 -2.76 1.16 31.94
CA GLU A 254 -4.06 1.78 31.65
C GLU A 254 -3.95 3.31 31.50
N THR A 255 -3.22 3.95 32.42
CA THR A 255 -3.04 5.40 32.43
C THR A 255 -2.29 5.91 31.18
N THR A 256 -1.28 5.16 30.69
CA THR A 256 -0.55 5.52 29.48
C THR A 256 -1.38 5.32 28.20
N THR A 257 -2.25 4.32 28.19
CA THR A 257 -3.15 4.03 27.06
C THR A 257 -4.24 5.09 26.93
N LEU A 258 -4.83 5.53 28.05
CA LEU A 258 -5.83 6.61 28.09
C LEU A 258 -5.27 7.96 27.59
N SER A 259 -4.06 8.33 28.00
CA SER A 259 -3.39 9.56 27.56
C SER A 259 -3.10 9.55 26.07
N ARG A 260 -2.63 8.41 25.52
CA ARG A 260 -2.41 8.24 24.08
C ARG A 260 -3.71 8.41 23.30
N GLN A 261 -4.78 7.77 23.75
CA GLN A 261 -6.08 7.86 23.09
C GLN A 261 -6.62 9.30 23.10
N SER A 262 -6.63 9.96 24.26
CA SER A 262 -7.11 11.35 24.36
C SER A 262 -6.27 12.34 23.54
N THR A 263 -4.97 12.07 23.39
CA THR A 263 -4.08 12.86 22.50
C THR A 263 -4.47 12.70 21.03
N LEU A 264 -4.82 11.50 20.59
CA LEU A 264 -5.31 11.26 19.24
C LEU A 264 -6.67 11.94 19.01
N ASP A 265 -7.59 11.86 19.98
CA ASP A 265 -8.90 12.52 19.89
C ASP A 265 -8.75 14.04 19.69
N VAL A 266 -7.81 14.66 20.41
CA VAL A 266 -7.42 16.07 20.24
C VAL A 266 -6.90 16.33 18.81
N ALA A 267 -6.01 15.48 18.30
CA ALA A 267 -5.40 15.68 17.00
C ALA A 267 -6.36 15.38 15.81
N VAL A 268 -7.35 14.51 15.97
CA VAL A 268 -8.35 14.17 14.94
C VAL A 268 -9.22 15.37 14.55
N MET A 269 -9.38 16.34 15.46
CA MET A 269 -10.08 17.61 15.19
C MET A 269 -9.33 18.54 14.23
N ARG A 270 -8.06 18.26 13.89
CA ARG A 270 -7.32 19.03 12.90
C ARG A 270 -7.96 18.90 11.51
N SER A 271 -7.95 20.01 10.78
CA SER A 271 -8.39 20.10 9.39
C SER A 271 -7.57 21.16 8.64
N LEU A 272 -7.49 21.01 7.31
CA LEU A 272 -6.86 21.96 6.40
C LEU A 272 -7.79 22.24 5.22
N PRO A 273 -7.90 23.49 4.74
CA PRO A 273 -8.58 23.75 3.48
C PRO A 273 -7.80 23.13 2.31
N TYR A 274 -8.52 22.67 1.28
CA TYR A 274 -7.88 22.17 0.06
C TYR A 274 -7.03 23.24 -0.63
N ASP A 275 -7.63 24.41 -0.85
CA ASP A 275 -6.95 25.60 -1.36
C ASP A 275 -6.34 26.38 -0.19
N ILE A 276 -5.01 26.29 -0.06
CA ILE A 276 -4.27 27.00 0.98
C ILE A 276 -4.23 28.51 0.64
N PRO A 277 -4.61 29.41 1.57
CA PRO A 277 -4.65 30.85 1.30
C PRO A 277 -3.31 31.42 0.84
N ALA A 278 -3.33 32.26 -0.20
CA ALA A 278 -2.14 32.92 -0.72
C ALA A 278 -1.42 33.80 0.33
N SER A 279 -2.17 34.39 1.27
CA SER A 279 -1.63 35.14 2.41
C SER A 279 -0.71 34.27 3.30
N LEU A 280 -1.05 32.98 3.46
CA LEU A 280 -0.26 32.04 4.23
C LEU A 280 1.04 31.69 3.50
N LEU A 281 0.97 31.48 2.18
CA LEU A 281 2.16 31.23 1.33
C LEU A 281 3.10 32.44 1.33
N HIS A 282 2.56 33.65 1.22
CA HIS A 282 3.34 34.88 1.32
C HIS A 282 4.01 35.02 2.70
N ASN A 283 3.32 34.63 3.78
CA ASN A 283 3.88 34.63 5.13
C ASN A 283 5.09 33.68 5.25
N ILE A 284 5.03 32.49 4.63
CA ILE A 284 6.17 31.55 4.57
C ILE A 284 7.38 32.24 3.93
N SER A 285 7.22 32.83 2.74
CA SER A 285 8.33 33.51 2.04
C SER A 285 8.91 34.68 2.84
N ARG A 286 8.05 35.48 3.49
CA ARG A 286 8.46 36.60 4.35
C ARG A 286 9.27 36.12 5.55
N LYS A 287 8.82 35.07 6.24
CA LYS A 287 9.52 34.48 7.39
C LYS A 287 10.83 33.85 6.96
N ASP A 288 10.86 33.18 5.82
CA ASP A 288 12.08 32.61 5.27
C ASP A 288 13.15 33.68 5.03
N ALA A 289 12.78 34.78 4.36
CA ALA A 289 13.69 35.89 4.11
C ALA A 289 14.16 36.57 5.40
N ALA A 290 13.24 36.87 6.33
CA ALA A 290 13.57 37.51 7.60
C ALA A 290 14.56 36.66 8.43
N THR A 291 14.40 35.33 8.39
CA THR A 291 15.26 34.39 9.10
C THR A 291 16.69 34.38 8.56
N ILE A 292 16.85 34.35 7.23
CA ILE A 292 18.18 34.42 6.60
C ILE A 292 18.84 35.76 6.84
N SER A 293 18.08 36.86 6.73
CA SER A 293 18.61 38.21 6.89
C SER A 293 18.90 38.59 8.35
N GLY A 294 18.55 37.73 9.32
CA GLY A 294 18.68 38.04 10.75
C GLY A 294 17.73 39.14 11.25
N ASN A 295 16.67 39.43 10.49
CA ASN A 295 15.68 40.44 10.82
C ASN A 295 14.65 39.92 11.84
N THR A 296 14.02 40.84 12.57
CA THR A 296 12.91 40.51 13.47
C THR A 296 11.74 39.90 12.70
N GLY A 297 11.09 38.87 13.25
CA GLY A 297 9.90 38.24 12.66
C GLY A 297 10.12 36.97 11.84
N GLY A 298 11.33 36.42 11.84
CA GLY A 298 11.68 35.12 11.23
C GLY A 298 10.98 33.90 11.88
N TRP A 299 11.51 32.71 11.58
CA TRP A 299 11.04 31.45 12.14
C TRP A 299 11.41 31.33 13.62
N PRO A 300 10.50 30.85 14.47
CA PRO A 300 10.79 30.66 15.89
C PRO A 300 11.73 29.46 16.09
N ASP A 301 12.56 29.56 17.13
CA ASP A 301 13.43 28.46 17.56
C ASP A 301 12.72 27.47 18.49
N ILE A 302 11.60 27.88 19.08
CA ILE A 302 10.78 27.08 19.98
C ILE A 302 9.34 27.07 19.47
N TYR A 303 8.78 25.87 19.29
CA TYR A 303 7.40 25.64 18.90
C TYR A 303 6.63 25.08 20.08
N GLU A 304 5.63 25.83 20.55
CA GLU A 304 4.79 25.45 21.69
C GLU A 304 3.30 25.55 21.36
N PRO A 305 2.43 24.81 22.09
CA PRO A 305 0.99 24.90 21.92
C PRO A 305 0.46 26.23 22.45
N GLN A 306 -0.35 26.92 21.63
CA GLN A 306 -0.91 28.24 21.95
C GLN A 306 -2.14 28.19 22.88
N PHE A 307 -2.71 27.01 23.09
CA PHE A 307 -3.92 26.86 23.92
C PHE A 307 -3.57 26.81 25.41
N GLU A 308 -4.47 27.35 26.24
CA GLU A 308 -4.42 27.23 27.71
C GLU A 308 -5.45 26.23 28.27
N ILE A 309 -6.42 25.85 27.44
CA ILE A 309 -7.49 24.90 27.80
C ILE A 309 -7.48 23.70 26.87
N CYS A 310 -7.84 22.53 27.40
CA CYS A 310 -7.89 21.29 26.66
C CYS A 310 -9.09 21.28 25.71
N ILE A 311 -8.85 21.28 24.40
CA ILE A 311 -9.90 21.24 23.37
C ILE A 311 -10.84 20.02 23.46
N LYS A 312 -10.45 18.93 24.15
CA LYS A 312 -11.29 17.75 24.36
C LYS A 312 -12.24 17.88 25.55
N CYS A 313 -11.76 18.38 26.69
CA CYS A 313 -12.50 18.34 27.97
C CYS A 313 -12.61 19.68 28.69
N GLN A 314 -12.14 20.76 28.07
CA GLN A 314 -12.16 22.14 28.55
C GLN A 314 -11.40 22.39 29.87
N SER A 315 -10.69 21.39 30.40
CA SER A 315 -9.87 21.53 31.60
C SER A 315 -8.57 22.31 31.32
N PRO A 316 -7.95 22.96 32.32
CA PRO A 316 -6.70 23.71 32.12
C PRO A 316 -5.55 22.83 31.61
N LEU A 317 -4.65 23.42 30.83
CA LEU A 317 -3.41 22.80 30.40
C LEU A 317 -2.25 23.16 31.35
N SER A 318 -1.26 22.27 31.44
CA SER A 318 -0.02 22.56 32.17
C SER A 318 0.81 23.63 31.46
N ASN A 319 1.78 24.20 32.18
CA ASN A 319 2.88 24.95 31.55
C ASN A 319 3.57 24.12 30.45
N ALA A 320 4.10 24.83 29.46
CA ALA A 320 4.86 24.23 28.37
C ALA A 320 6.09 23.51 28.92
N ARG A 321 6.31 22.28 28.44
CA ARG A 321 7.45 21.44 28.84
C ARG A 321 8.00 20.66 27.65
N PRO A 322 9.27 20.21 27.69
CA PRO A 322 9.80 19.35 26.65
C PRO A 322 8.95 18.09 26.46
N HIS A 323 8.87 17.60 25.22
CA HIS A 323 8.14 16.38 24.90
C HIS A 323 8.59 15.20 25.80
N PRO A 324 7.66 14.40 26.36
CA PRO A 324 7.99 13.24 27.19
C PRO A 324 8.98 12.30 26.48
N GLY A 325 10.04 11.89 27.19
CA GLY A 325 11.09 11.01 26.66
C GLY A 325 12.13 11.68 25.76
N GLN A 326 12.00 12.98 25.50
CA GLN A 326 13.02 13.78 24.82
C GLN A 326 13.94 14.42 25.86
N ARG A 327 15.26 14.23 25.72
CA ARG A 327 16.25 14.99 26.50
C ARG A 327 16.30 16.42 25.94
N CYS A 328 16.58 17.41 26.79
CA CYS A 328 16.57 18.84 26.41
C CYS A 328 17.55 19.21 25.28
N ASP A 329 18.53 18.35 24.98
CA ASP A 329 19.54 18.50 23.92
C ASP A 329 19.08 17.99 22.54
N ILE A 330 18.04 17.15 22.47
CA ILE A 330 17.54 16.61 21.20
C ILE A 330 16.63 17.66 20.55
N LYS A 331 17.14 18.33 19.52
CA LYS A 331 16.38 19.26 18.67
C LYS A 331 15.76 18.53 17.48
N GLY A 332 14.57 18.96 17.06
CA GLY A 332 14.01 18.56 15.77
C GLY A 332 14.45 19.52 14.65
N TYR A 333 13.77 19.46 13.51
CA TYR A 333 14.15 20.17 12.30
C TYR A 333 13.03 21.05 11.76
N LEU A 334 13.39 22.26 11.35
CA LEU A 334 12.61 23.09 10.45
C LEU A 334 13.07 22.83 9.01
N ILE A 335 12.11 22.59 8.12
CA ILE A 335 12.34 22.35 6.70
C ILE A 335 11.50 23.33 5.89
N THR A 336 12.16 24.35 5.34
CA THR A 336 11.58 25.30 4.39
C THR A 336 12.49 25.43 3.16
N GLU A 337 12.06 26.18 2.14
CA GLU A 337 12.86 26.36 0.91
C GLU A 337 14.20 27.05 1.16
N LEU A 338 14.24 27.95 2.14
CA LEU A 338 15.37 28.83 2.43
C LEU A 338 16.06 28.52 3.77
N ASN A 339 15.39 27.83 4.71
CA ASN A 339 15.96 27.46 6.01
C ASN A 339 15.96 25.93 6.20
N PRO A 340 16.60 25.15 5.31
CA PRO A 340 16.58 23.70 5.39
C PRO A 340 17.36 23.18 6.60
N PHE A 341 16.76 22.21 7.29
CA PHE A 341 17.34 21.48 8.43
C PHE A 341 17.76 22.34 9.63
N ARG A 342 17.23 23.56 9.78
CA ARG A 342 17.49 24.38 10.96
C ARG A 342 17.00 23.64 12.22
N ARG A 343 17.84 23.56 13.25
CA ARG A 343 17.53 22.86 14.49
C ARG A 343 16.57 23.67 15.38
N VAL A 344 15.43 23.09 15.75
CA VAL A 344 14.38 23.75 16.55
C VAL A 344 13.92 22.87 17.72
N SER A 345 13.33 23.50 18.74
CA SER A 345 12.84 22.82 19.94
C SER A 345 11.32 22.76 19.96
N PHE A 346 10.77 21.65 20.47
CA PHE A 346 9.34 21.43 20.58
C PHE A 346 8.93 21.30 22.05
N MET A 347 7.89 22.03 22.42
CA MET A 347 7.25 21.94 23.72
C MET A 347 5.84 21.36 23.58
N VAL A 348 5.37 20.73 24.64
CA VAL A 348 4.00 20.23 24.77
C VAL A 348 3.37 20.74 26.05
N LYS A 349 2.04 20.78 26.08
CA LYS A 349 1.25 21.02 27.29
C LYS A 349 0.39 19.79 27.57
N MET A 350 0.19 19.43 28.83
CA MET A 350 -0.66 18.29 29.20
C MET A 350 -1.98 18.78 29.79
N CYS A 351 -3.07 18.10 29.47
CA CYS A 351 -4.32 18.27 30.18
C CYS A 351 -4.17 17.88 31.65
N THR A 352 -4.58 18.78 32.55
CA THR A 352 -4.52 18.59 34.00
C THR A 352 -5.59 17.61 34.53
N ASN A 353 -6.67 17.40 33.77
CA ASN A 353 -7.72 16.44 34.13
C ASN A 353 -7.18 14.99 34.15
N PRO A 354 -7.23 14.28 35.29
CA PRO A 354 -6.73 12.91 35.43
C PRO A 354 -7.40 11.89 34.50
N SER A 355 -8.66 12.13 34.11
CA SER A 355 -9.44 11.26 33.22
C SER A 355 -9.23 11.58 31.74
N CYS A 356 -8.44 12.61 31.41
CA CYS A 356 -8.10 12.96 30.04
C CYS A 356 -6.60 12.80 29.76
N LYS A 357 -5.76 13.55 30.49
CA LYS A 357 -4.28 13.53 30.33
C LYS A 357 -3.82 13.66 28.87
N ALA A 358 -4.60 14.30 27.98
CA ALA A 358 -4.23 14.51 26.59
C ALA A 358 -2.97 15.38 26.49
N MET A 359 -2.08 15.04 25.56
CA MET A 359 -0.92 15.85 25.20
C MET A 359 -1.30 16.79 24.06
N HIS A 360 -1.06 18.08 24.26
CA HIS A 360 -1.24 19.11 23.24
C HIS A 360 0.13 19.44 22.65
N GLN A 361 0.24 19.28 21.33
CA GLN A 361 1.43 19.60 20.54
C GLN A 361 1.26 20.95 19.84
N SER A 362 2.37 21.55 19.40
CA SER A 362 2.31 22.75 18.57
C SER A 362 1.60 22.45 17.24
N ASN A 363 0.75 23.36 16.78
CA ASN A 363 0.05 23.26 15.49
C ASN A 363 0.27 24.55 14.67
N PRO A 364 1.49 24.77 14.13
CA PRO A 364 1.90 26.03 13.51
C PRO A 364 1.35 26.24 12.08
N VAL A 365 0.15 25.74 11.80
CA VAL A 365 -0.50 25.85 10.49
C VAL A 365 -0.82 27.30 10.15
N ASP A 366 -1.18 28.10 11.14
CA ASP A 366 -1.46 29.54 11.05
C ASP A 366 -0.27 30.37 10.55
N ILE A 367 0.95 29.88 10.78
CA ILE A 367 2.19 30.48 10.26
C ILE A 367 2.77 29.73 9.04
N GLY A 368 2.03 28.76 8.49
CA GLY A 368 2.36 28.09 7.24
C GLY A 368 3.25 26.86 7.40
N LEU A 369 3.30 26.25 8.59
CA LEU A 369 4.07 25.05 8.88
C LEU A 369 3.19 23.87 9.28
N PHE A 370 3.63 22.66 8.94
CA PHE A 370 3.00 21.40 9.32
C PHE A 370 3.91 20.63 10.28
N ASN A 371 3.40 20.29 11.47
CA ASN A 371 4.14 19.56 12.49
C ASN A 371 4.01 18.04 12.31
N ILE A 372 5.15 17.35 12.32
CA ILE A 372 5.28 15.90 12.22
C ILE A 372 6.03 15.39 13.45
N SER A 373 5.28 14.78 14.35
CA SER A 373 5.71 14.05 15.53
C SER A 373 6.59 14.85 16.50
N ASP A 374 6.51 16.20 16.48
CA ASP A 374 7.42 17.10 17.20
C ASP A 374 8.91 16.80 16.91
N LYS A 375 9.18 16.36 15.68
CA LYS A 375 10.53 16.06 15.18
C LYS A 375 10.85 16.87 13.93
N VAL A 376 9.86 17.10 13.09
CA VAL A 376 10.01 17.86 11.85
C VAL A 376 8.83 18.83 11.75
N VAL A 377 9.11 20.10 11.51
CA VAL A 377 8.13 21.05 10.97
C VAL A 377 8.52 21.38 9.54
N VAL A 378 7.59 21.23 8.62
CA VAL A 378 7.80 21.46 7.18
C VAL A 378 6.83 22.52 6.67
N SER A 379 7.29 23.40 5.80
CA SER A 379 6.43 24.44 5.25
C SER A 379 5.38 23.88 4.28
N LEU A 380 4.19 24.50 4.28
CA LEU A 380 3.05 24.02 3.48
C LEU A 380 3.31 24.12 1.98
N ASP A 381 4.11 25.06 1.51
CA ASP A 381 4.53 25.18 0.10
C ASP A 381 5.31 23.96 -0.40
N ILE A 382 6.14 23.34 0.44
CA ILE A 382 6.82 22.07 0.12
C ILE A 382 5.81 20.93 -0.02
N PHE A 383 4.82 20.83 0.88
CA PHE A 383 3.77 19.83 0.78
C PHE A 383 2.84 20.05 -0.40
N LEU A 384 2.56 21.30 -0.78
CA LEU A 384 1.85 21.63 -2.00
C LEU A 384 2.64 21.22 -3.25
N LEU A 385 3.96 21.42 -3.27
CA LEU A 385 4.83 20.91 -4.34
C LEU A 385 4.76 19.37 -4.42
N PHE A 386 4.78 18.68 -3.27
CA PHE A 386 4.64 17.22 -3.24
C PHE A 386 3.28 16.78 -3.78
N ARG A 387 2.20 17.48 -3.43
CA ARG A 387 0.85 17.23 -3.95
C ARG A 387 0.83 17.38 -5.47
N GLU A 388 1.41 18.45 -6.02
CA GLU A 388 1.45 18.65 -7.46
C GLU A 388 2.24 17.55 -8.18
N LEU A 389 3.40 17.13 -7.67
CA LEU A 389 4.15 16.01 -8.26
C LEU A 389 3.40 14.67 -8.11
N PHE A 390 2.72 14.47 -6.98
CA PHE A 390 1.89 13.31 -6.72
C PHE A 390 0.73 13.21 -7.73
N LYS A 391 0.05 14.32 -8.05
CA LYS A 391 -1.00 14.39 -9.09
C LYS A 391 -0.52 13.90 -10.45
N HIS A 392 0.77 14.09 -10.77
CA HIS A 392 1.37 13.63 -12.02
C HIS A 392 1.81 12.15 -11.99
N GLY A 393 1.53 11.43 -10.90
CA GLY A 393 1.89 10.01 -10.73
C GLY A 393 3.36 9.77 -10.39
N HIS A 394 4.05 10.78 -9.83
CA HIS A 394 5.41 10.55 -9.32
C HIS A 394 5.36 9.81 -7.98
N PRO A 395 6.16 8.73 -7.80
CA PRO A 395 6.24 8.05 -6.51
C PRO A 395 6.68 9.01 -5.39
N LEU A 396 5.88 9.09 -4.33
CA LEU A 396 6.12 10.03 -3.23
C LEU A 396 7.51 9.88 -2.60
N THR A 397 8.02 8.64 -2.49
CA THR A 397 9.39 8.37 -2.01
C THR A 397 10.42 9.09 -2.87
N ASN A 398 10.30 9.02 -4.20
CA ASN A 398 11.24 9.65 -5.12
C ASN A 398 11.14 11.18 -5.07
N VAL A 399 9.91 11.71 -4.93
CA VAL A 399 9.65 13.14 -4.76
C VAL A 399 10.35 13.66 -3.50
N ILE A 400 10.16 12.97 -2.38
CA ILE A 400 10.77 13.34 -1.09
C ILE A 400 12.30 13.25 -1.19
N SER A 401 12.85 12.13 -1.66
CA SER A 401 14.30 11.95 -1.76
C SER A 401 14.95 13.00 -2.67
N SER A 402 14.33 13.29 -3.82
CA SER A 402 14.81 14.33 -4.74
C SER A 402 14.77 15.72 -4.11
N LYS A 403 13.70 16.05 -3.36
CA LYS A 403 13.61 17.31 -2.63
C LYS A 403 14.66 17.42 -1.53
N MET A 404 14.89 16.34 -0.78
CA MET A 404 15.89 16.31 0.29
C MET A 404 17.31 16.54 -0.24
N GLU A 405 17.66 15.99 -1.40
CA GLU A 405 18.96 16.23 -2.04
C GLU A 405 19.14 17.71 -2.44
N VAL A 406 18.08 18.35 -2.94
CA VAL A 406 18.11 19.79 -3.24
C VAL A 406 18.29 20.62 -1.95
N LEU A 407 17.55 20.30 -0.90
CA LEU A 407 17.65 21.01 0.38
C LEU A 407 19.01 20.79 1.06
N LYS A 408 19.60 19.60 0.93
CA LYS A 408 20.95 19.28 1.44
C LYS A 408 22.01 20.21 0.84
N LYS A 409 21.91 20.49 -0.47
CA LYS A 409 22.82 21.42 -1.17
C LYS A 409 22.64 22.88 -0.74
N LYS A 410 21.44 23.25 -0.28
CA LYS A 410 21.13 24.62 0.21
C LYS A 410 21.42 24.80 1.70
N SER A 411 21.67 23.72 2.44
CA SER A 411 21.88 23.76 3.89
C SER A 411 23.23 24.32 4.27
N LEU A 412 23.26 25.06 5.37
CA LEU A 412 24.51 25.39 6.06
C LEU A 412 25.14 24.10 6.61
N GLU A 413 26.47 24.01 6.58
CA GLU A 413 27.20 22.80 7.00
C GLU A 413 26.88 22.37 8.43
N GLU A 414 26.68 23.33 9.33
CA GLU A 414 26.35 23.11 10.74
C GLU A 414 24.95 22.48 10.97
N ASN A 415 24.04 22.64 10.00
CA ASN A 415 22.66 22.16 10.08
C ASN A 415 22.46 20.82 9.34
N LEU A 416 23.48 20.33 8.62
CA LEU A 416 23.38 19.11 7.83
C LEU A 416 23.08 17.89 8.72
N PRO A 417 21.96 17.18 8.48
CA PRO A 417 21.69 15.93 9.16
C PRO A 417 22.65 14.83 8.68
N THR A 418 22.93 13.87 9.56
CA THR A 418 23.61 12.62 9.17
C THR A 418 22.75 11.80 8.20
N ASP A 419 23.34 10.88 7.44
CA ASP A 419 22.58 10.06 6.48
C ASP A 419 21.45 9.27 7.16
N GLY A 420 21.67 8.75 8.38
CA GLY A 420 20.63 8.08 9.15
C GLY A 420 19.52 9.01 9.65
N GLU A 421 19.84 10.27 10.00
CA GLU A 421 18.83 11.28 10.31
C GLU A 421 18.04 11.68 9.06
N LEU A 422 18.69 11.79 7.89
CA LEU A 422 18.03 12.07 6.62
C LEU A 422 17.04 10.96 6.26
N GLU A 423 17.42 9.69 6.34
CA GLU A 423 16.51 8.56 6.11
C GLU A 423 15.29 8.61 7.06
N TYR A 424 15.52 8.95 8.32
CA TYR A 424 14.45 9.11 9.30
C TYR A 424 13.53 10.30 8.98
N ILE A 425 14.08 11.45 8.59
CA ILE A 425 13.31 12.63 8.15
C ILE A 425 12.47 12.28 6.91
N GLN A 426 13.02 11.55 5.94
CA GLN A 426 12.27 11.13 4.75
C GLN A 426 11.07 10.25 5.11
N SER A 427 11.24 9.33 6.06
CA SER A 427 10.15 8.51 6.63
C SER A 427 9.07 9.36 7.32
N LEU A 428 9.48 10.37 8.10
CA LEU A 428 8.56 11.30 8.74
C LEU A 428 7.79 12.14 7.71
N LEU A 429 8.47 12.68 6.69
CA LEU A 429 7.82 13.44 5.60
C LEU A 429 6.82 12.58 4.81
N TYR A 430 7.12 11.30 4.60
CA TYR A 430 6.20 10.37 3.95
C TYR A 430 4.89 10.23 4.73
N ASN A 431 4.98 9.97 6.05
CA ASN A 431 3.80 9.91 6.92
C ASN A 431 3.11 11.27 7.05
N GLY A 432 3.90 12.34 7.13
CA GLY A 432 3.46 13.73 7.18
C GLY A 432 2.61 14.11 5.98
N PHE A 433 3.03 13.75 4.76
CA PHE A 433 2.29 14.03 3.54
C PHE A 433 0.95 13.31 3.51
N TYR A 434 0.88 12.01 3.83
CA TYR A 434 -0.41 11.31 3.87
C TYR A 434 -1.34 11.84 4.97
N CYS A 435 -0.79 12.27 6.12
CA CYS A 435 -1.60 12.95 7.14
C CYS A 435 -2.10 14.31 6.66
N PHE A 436 -1.24 15.12 6.03
CA PHE A 436 -1.61 16.38 5.39
C PHE A 436 -2.77 16.17 4.40
N GLU A 437 -2.66 15.16 3.54
CA GLU A 437 -3.72 14.80 2.60
C GLU A 437 -4.98 14.30 3.30
N ALA A 438 -4.87 13.51 4.38
CA ALA A 438 -5.99 12.95 5.13
C ALA A 438 -6.77 13.99 5.96
N ILE A 439 -6.12 15.06 6.43
CA ILE A 439 -6.80 16.16 7.14
C ILE A 439 -7.24 17.29 6.21
N THR A 440 -6.85 17.25 4.93
CA THR A 440 -7.31 18.21 3.93
C THR A 440 -8.76 17.93 3.58
N VAL A 441 -9.63 18.92 3.77
CA VAL A 441 -11.06 18.85 3.44
C VAL A 441 -11.24 19.01 1.93
N ARG A 442 -11.91 18.05 1.28
CA ARG A 442 -12.21 18.06 -0.16
C ARG A 442 -13.71 17.98 -0.39
N ASP A 443 -14.17 18.61 -1.46
CA ASP A 443 -15.53 18.44 -1.97
C ASP A 443 -15.51 17.46 -3.16
N GLU A 444 -15.95 16.23 -2.90
CA GLU A 444 -16.02 15.17 -3.91
C GLU A 444 -17.06 15.48 -4.99
N ASN A 445 -18.10 16.26 -4.67
CA ASN A 445 -19.11 16.66 -5.66
C ASN A 445 -18.55 17.71 -6.63
N ALA A 446 -17.61 18.55 -6.18
CA ALA A 446 -16.96 19.55 -7.03
C ALA A 446 -16.20 18.94 -8.21
N VAL A 447 -15.76 17.69 -8.10
CA VAL A 447 -15.01 16.98 -9.14
C VAL A 447 -15.87 16.00 -9.96
N ILE A 448 -17.19 16.00 -9.79
CA ILE A 448 -18.09 15.25 -10.68
C ILE A 448 -18.05 15.88 -12.08
N CYS A 449 -18.12 15.04 -13.12
CA CYS A 449 -18.11 15.45 -14.53
C CYS A 449 -19.06 16.63 -14.77
N GLY A 450 -18.54 17.74 -15.28
CA GLY A 450 -19.32 18.93 -15.53
C GLY A 450 -20.31 18.79 -16.68
N ILE A 451 -20.09 17.86 -17.60
CA ILE A 451 -20.99 17.68 -18.76
C ILE A 451 -22.15 16.74 -18.43
N CYS A 452 -21.85 15.63 -17.76
CA CYS A 452 -22.84 14.61 -17.38
C CYS A 452 -23.57 14.94 -16.07
N GLY A 453 -22.91 15.60 -15.11
CA GLY A 453 -23.49 15.84 -13.79
C GLY A 453 -23.71 14.55 -13.00
N PHE A 454 -24.83 14.44 -12.28
CA PHE A 454 -25.18 13.27 -11.49
C PHE A 454 -25.86 12.16 -12.29
N CYS A 455 -26.24 12.44 -13.54
CA CYS A 455 -27.04 11.55 -14.39
C CYS A 455 -26.25 11.18 -15.66
N PRO A 456 -25.25 10.29 -15.57
CA PRO A 456 -24.47 9.90 -16.72
C PRO A 456 -25.32 9.06 -17.68
N GLU A 457 -25.49 9.52 -18.92
CA GLU A 457 -26.22 8.75 -19.95
C GLU A 457 -25.51 7.42 -20.28
N VAL A 458 -24.18 7.45 -20.25
CA VAL A 458 -23.30 6.34 -20.60
C VAL A 458 -22.20 6.20 -19.56
N LEU A 459 -22.07 5.00 -19.00
CA LEU A 459 -20.96 4.60 -18.16
C LEU A 459 -20.25 3.40 -18.76
N LEU A 460 -18.92 3.38 -18.62
CA LEU A 460 -18.05 2.29 -19.01
C LEU A 460 -17.44 1.69 -17.74
N GLY A 461 -17.47 0.35 -17.63
CA GLY A 461 -16.93 -0.40 -16.52
C GLY A 461 -15.83 -1.35 -16.96
N ASP A 462 -14.69 -1.32 -16.24
CA ASP A 462 -13.59 -2.26 -16.47
C ASP A 462 -12.78 -2.46 -15.18
N GLY A 463 -12.24 -3.67 -15.05
CA GLY A 463 -11.33 -4.09 -13.99
C GLY A 463 -9.89 -3.68 -14.27
N ASN A 464 -9.08 -3.61 -13.21
CA ASN A 464 -7.67 -3.31 -13.31
C ASN A 464 -6.88 -4.15 -12.29
N GLU A 465 -6.61 -5.40 -12.66
CA GLU A 465 -5.84 -6.36 -11.87
C GLU A 465 -4.41 -5.90 -11.55
N LYS A 466 -3.84 -5.05 -12.42
CA LYS A 466 -2.46 -4.53 -12.25
C LYS A 466 -2.40 -3.56 -11.08
N ASN A 467 -3.51 -2.89 -10.77
CA ASN A 467 -3.63 -1.95 -9.66
C ASN A 467 -3.94 -2.69 -8.33
N CYS A 468 -3.15 -3.71 -8.00
CA CYS A 468 -3.31 -4.48 -6.76
C CYS A 468 -2.28 -4.10 -5.69
N CYS A 469 -2.53 -4.55 -4.46
CA CYS A 469 -1.64 -4.40 -3.31
C CYS A 469 -1.61 -5.66 -2.45
N ARG A 470 -0.74 -5.69 -1.43
CA ARG A 470 -0.67 -6.82 -0.49
C ARG A 470 -1.95 -6.91 0.34
N ASN A 471 -2.46 -8.12 0.50
CA ASN A 471 -3.70 -8.36 1.24
C ASN A 471 -3.48 -8.73 2.73
N ASP A 472 -2.27 -8.54 3.27
CA ASP A 472 -1.88 -8.98 4.62
C ASP A 472 -2.51 -8.16 5.77
N GLN A 473 -3.11 -7.03 5.44
CA GLN A 473 -3.88 -6.19 6.36
C GLN A 473 -5.40 -6.41 6.25
N ILE A 474 -5.87 -7.25 5.31
CA ILE A 474 -7.29 -7.51 5.12
C ILE A 474 -7.69 -8.75 5.91
N ASN A 475 -8.72 -8.61 6.74
CA ASN A 475 -9.31 -9.69 7.51
C ASN A 475 -10.47 -10.31 6.73
N TYR A 476 -10.30 -11.59 6.43
CA TYR A 476 -11.19 -12.43 5.65
C TYR A 476 -12.07 -13.35 6.51
N THR A 477 -11.90 -13.37 7.83
CA THR A 477 -12.61 -14.30 8.74
C THR A 477 -13.86 -13.71 9.37
N ALA A 478 -14.14 -12.41 9.17
CA ALA A 478 -15.37 -11.79 9.63
C ALA A 478 -16.55 -12.28 8.75
N GLN A 479 -17.15 -13.40 9.12
CA GLN A 479 -18.39 -13.91 8.53
C GLN A 479 -19.64 -13.24 9.10
N ASP A 480 -19.51 -12.49 10.20
CA ASP A 480 -20.61 -11.71 10.76
C ASP A 480 -20.68 -10.37 10.03
N VAL A 481 -21.61 -10.29 9.08
CA VAL A 481 -21.96 -9.08 8.33
C VAL A 481 -22.57 -8.08 9.32
N ALA A 482 -21.72 -7.35 10.04
CA ALA A 482 -22.10 -6.03 10.52
C ALA A 482 -22.44 -5.19 9.28
N ALA A 483 -23.55 -4.43 9.37
CA ALA A 483 -23.96 -3.51 8.31
C ALA A 483 -22.75 -2.70 7.80
N PRO A 484 -22.68 -2.38 6.49
CA PRO A 484 -21.55 -1.67 5.92
C PRO A 484 -21.23 -0.45 6.78
N THR A 485 -20.01 -0.37 7.29
CA THR A 485 -19.50 0.82 7.97
C THR A 485 -19.72 2.00 7.02
N SER A 486 -20.28 3.11 7.53
CA SER A 486 -20.53 4.26 6.66
C SER A 486 -19.21 4.69 6.00
N PRO A 487 -19.23 5.19 4.75
CA PRO A 487 -18.00 5.65 4.09
C PRO A 487 -17.23 6.66 4.94
N SER A 488 -17.96 7.55 5.59
CA SER A 488 -17.41 8.56 6.49
C SER A 488 -16.65 7.93 7.66
N ASP A 489 -17.21 6.91 8.31
CA ASP A 489 -16.56 6.21 9.42
C ASP A 489 -15.29 5.49 8.97
N PHE A 490 -15.33 4.87 7.79
CA PHE A 490 -14.16 4.21 7.22
C PHE A 490 -13.03 5.22 6.94
N PHE A 491 -13.33 6.32 6.25
CA PHE A 491 -12.33 7.37 6.01
C PHE A 491 -11.84 8.04 7.29
N ASN A 492 -12.70 8.19 8.31
CA ASN A 492 -12.29 8.67 9.63
C ASN A 492 -11.31 7.71 10.31
N SER A 493 -11.48 6.39 10.15
CA SER A 493 -10.53 5.40 10.66
C SER A 493 -9.15 5.52 9.99
N LEU A 494 -9.12 5.71 8.66
CA LEU A 494 -7.88 5.96 7.90
C LEU A 494 -7.24 7.30 8.29
N LYS A 495 -8.04 8.37 8.42
CA LYS A 495 -7.58 9.68 8.91
C LYS A 495 -6.90 9.54 10.27
N ARG A 496 -7.57 8.87 11.21
CA ARG A 496 -7.04 8.63 12.55
C ARG A 496 -5.73 7.85 12.51
N ARG A 497 -5.60 6.86 11.61
CA ARG A 497 -4.36 6.10 11.41
C ARG A 497 -3.19 6.99 10.94
N TRP A 498 -3.42 7.89 9.99
CA TRP A 498 -2.39 8.81 9.52
C TRP A 498 -2.01 9.87 10.55
N ILE A 499 -2.99 10.35 11.32
CA ILE A 499 -2.75 11.23 12.47
C ILE A 499 -1.92 10.51 13.53
N GLU A 500 -2.22 9.25 13.84
CA GLU A 500 -1.43 8.47 14.79
C GLU A 500 0.06 8.41 14.40
N LYS A 501 0.35 8.15 13.11
CA LYS A 501 1.72 8.08 12.57
C LYS A 501 2.46 9.43 12.58
N THR A 502 1.76 10.55 12.77
CA THR A 502 2.32 11.91 12.75
C THR A 502 2.20 12.65 14.07
N VAL A 503 1.44 12.12 15.03
CA VAL A 503 1.35 12.63 16.39
C VAL A 503 2.26 11.82 17.30
N LEU A 504 2.32 10.51 17.09
CA LEU A 504 3.07 9.57 17.92
C LEU A 504 4.32 9.09 17.18
N THR A 505 5.46 9.08 17.87
CA THR A 505 6.74 8.59 17.32
C THR A 505 6.79 7.07 17.14
N ARG A 506 5.85 6.34 17.75
CA ARG A 506 5.67 4.89 17.60
C ARG A 506 4.18 4.56 17.59
N SER A 507 3.73 3.95 16.50
CA SER A 507 2.46 3.25 16.46
C SER A 507 2.64 1.82 16.99
N THR A 508 1.74 1.41 17.88
CA THR A 508 1.79 0.10 18.55
C THR A 508 1.03 -0.96 17.75
N ASP A 509 0.01 -0.55 16.98
CA ASP A 509 -0.94 -1.47 16.37
C ASP A 509 -0.74 -1.60 14.86
N LYS A 510 -0.94 -2.82 14.36
CA LYS A 510 -0.99 -3.08 12.93
C LYS A 510 -2.37 -2.72 12.42
N PHE A 511 -2.41 -1.93 11.35
CA PHE A 511 -3.66 -1.61 10.68
C PHE A 511 -4.28 -2.89 10.10
N ARG A 512 -5.56 -3.12 10.39
CA ARG A 512 -6.36 -4.22 9.87
C ARG A 512 -7.75 -3.72 9.54
N VAL A 513 -8.33 -4.27 8.49
CA VAL A 513 -9.67 -3.94 8.00
C VAL A 513 -10.40 -5.20 7.59
N SER A 514 -11.70 -5.31 7.88
CA SER A 514 -12.52 -6.44 7.45
C SER A 514 -13.06 -6.23 6.02
N VAL A 515 -13.28 -7.31 5.28
CA VAL A 515 -13.73 -7.24 3.86
C VAL A 515 -14.97 -6.36 3.66
N GLY A 516 -15.99 -6.50 4.52
CA GLY A 516 -17.25 -5.75 4.44
C GLY A 516 -17.19 -4.30 4.92
N GLU A 517 -16.11 -3.88 5.58
CA GLU A 517 -15.97 -2.51 6.10
C GLU A 517 -15.46 -1.51 5.04
N MET A 518 -15.00 -2.01 3.89
CA MET A 518 -14.38 -1.19 2.85
C MET A 518 -15.42 -0.61 1.90
N PRO A 519 -15.69 0.70 1.90
CA PRO A 519 -16.61 1.29 0.96
C PRO A 519 -15.96 1.41 -0.43
N PRO A 520 -16.75 1.40 -1.51
CA PRO A 520 -16.34 1.97 -2.79
C PRO A 520 -16.12 3.49 -2.70
N PHE A 521 -15.35 4.05 -3.63
CA PHE A 521 -15.17 5.48 -3.83
C PHE A 521 -16.28 6.01 -4.73
N MET A 522 -17.23 6.76 -4.16
CA MET A 522 -18.27 7.46 -4.91
C MET A 522 -18.55 8.80 -4.24
N ALA A 523 -18.70 9.85 -5.04
CA ALA A 523 -19.08 11.15 -4.53
C ALA A 523 -20.52 11.09 -3.97
N PRO A 524 -20.83 11.74 -2.83
CA PRO A 524 -22.13 11.60 -2.16
C PRO A 524 -23.35 11.88 -3.06
N ALA A 525 -23.25 12.84 -3.97
CA ALA A 525 -24.35 13.17 -4.89
C ALA A 525 -24.64 12.08 -5.95
N LEU A 526 -23.72 11.13 -6.15
CA LEU A 526 -23.88 10.00 -7.07
C LEU A 526 -24.47 8.76 -6.40
N ILE A 527 -24.52 8.72 -5.06
CA ILE A 527 -24.95 7.54 -4.30
C ILE A 527 -26.48 7.53 -4.18
N GLY A 528 -27.08 6.38 -4.48
CA GLY A 528 -28.50 6.13 -4.28
C GLY A 528 -28.86 5.85 -2.82
N ASN A 529 -29.84 4.98 -2.58
CA ASN A 529 -30.28 4.64 -1.23
C ASN A 529 -29.26 3.81 -0.44
N ILE A 530 -28.37 3.11 -1.14
CA ILE A 530 -27.39 2.20 -0.56
C ILE A 530 -26.06 2.30 -1.30
N LEU A 531 -24.95 2.14 -0.57
CA LEU A 531 -23.62 1.96 -1.14
C LEU A 531 -23.16 0.53 -0.84
N LEU A 532 -23.01 -0.28 -1.89
CA LEU A 532 -22.80 -1.72 -1.76
C LEU A 532 -21.31 -2.09 -1.82
N ASN A 533 -20.92 -2.98 -0.92
CA ASN A 533 -19.72 -3.81 -1.08
C ASN A 533 -20.05 -5.23 -0.62
N THR A 534 -20.22 -6.14 -1.58
CA THR A 534 -20.57 -7.54 -1.35
C THR A 534 -19.42 -8.49 -1.68
N GLU A 535 -18.17 -8.03 -1.54
CA GLU A 535 -16.97 -8.87 -1.76
C GLU A 535 -17.00 -10.19 -0.98
N ALA A 536 -17.48 -10.18 0.27
CA ALA A 536 -17.55 -11.39 1.09
C ALA A 536 -18.51 -12.46 0.52
N GLU A 537 -19.52 -12.04 -0.24
CA GLU A 537 -20.51 -12.93 -0.87
C GLU A 537 -19.99 -13.63 -2.13
N LYS A 538 -18.76 -13.36 -2.56
CA LYS A 538 -18.12 -14.10 -3.66
C LYS A 538 -17.71 -15.52 -3.26
N ARG A 539 -17.80 -15.88 -1.98
CA ARG A 539 -17.54 -17.23 -1.48
C ARG A 539 -18.80 -18.08 -1.59
N SER A 540 -18.64 -19.28 -2.13
CA SER A 540 -19.72 -20.27 -2.20
C SER A 540 -19.27 -21.59 -1.60
N VAL A 541 -20.20 -22.29 -0.95
CA VAL A 541 -19.99 -23.67 -0.47
C VAL A 541 -20.03 -24.69 -1.61
N TYR A 542 -20.62 -24.32 -2.75
CA TYR A 542 -20.80 -25.18 -3.93
C TYR A 542 -19.66 -25.03 -4.95
N LEU A 543 -18.86 -23.97 -4.86
CA LEU A 543 -17.76 -23.70 -5.78
C LEU A 543 -16.43 -23.68 -5.04
N LYS A 544 -15.46 -24.44 -5.55
CA LYS A 544 -14.08 -24.34 -5.09
C LYS A 544 -13.44 -23.10 -5.72
N GLU A 545 -12.45 -22.53 -5.03
CA GLU A 545 -11.67 -21.42 -5.61
C GLU A 545 -11.10 -21.83 -6.97
N ASN A 546 -11.33 -20.99 -7.99
CA ASN A 546 -10.85 -21.16 -9.37
C ASN A 546 -11.44 -22.36 -10.16
N SER A 547 -12.52 -23.02 -9.71
CA SER A 547 -13.22 -24.03 -10.51
C SER A 547 -14.37 -23.42 -11.31
N GLN A 548 -14.37 -23.56 -12.65
CA GLN A 548 -15.57 -23.31 -13.44
C GLN A 548 -16.49 -24.55 -13.42
N PRO A 549 -17.77 -24.40 -13.06
CA PRO A 549 -18.72 -25.51 -13.15
C PRO A 549 -19.00 -25.87 -14.62
N ASP A 550 -19.40 -27.12 -14.85
CA ASP A 550 -19.87 -27.57 -16.16
C ASP A 550 -21.24 -26.95 -16.50
N GLY A 551 -21.54 -26.82 -17.79
CA GLY A 551 -22.83 -26.36 -18.31
C GLY A 551 -22.86 -24.90 -18.78
N ASP A 552 -23.99 -24.51 -19.37
CA ASP A 552 -24.26 -23.14 -19.84
C ASP A 552 -25.15 -22.40 -18.82
N PRO A 553 -24.61 -21.41 -18.07
CA PRO A 553 -25.41 -20.65 -17.12
C PRO A 553 -26.44 -19.74 -17.80
N ALA A 554 -26.30 -19.40 -19.08
CA ALA A 554 -27.28 -18.58 -19.79
C ALA A 554 -28.56 -19.37 -20.03
N VAL A 555 -28.43 -20.64 -20.39
CA VAL A 555 -29.55 -21.55 -20.56
C VAL A 555 -30.22 -21.83 -19.21
N LEU A 556 -29.45 -22.15 -18.16
CA LEU A 556 -30.01 -22.34 -16.82
C LEU A 556 -30.80 -21.11 -16.34
N HIS A 557 -30.25 -19.91 -16.53
CA HIS A 557 -30.94 -18.65 -16.22
C HIS A 557 -32.26 -18.51 -16.98
N GLN A 558 -32.31 -18.86 -18.27
CA GLN A 558 -33.52 -18.76 -19.08
C GLN A 558 -34.61 -19.70 -18.57
N VAL A 559 -34.29 -20.96 -18.26
CA VAL A 559 -35.25 -21.94 -17.71
C VAL A 559 -35.81 -21.47 -16.37
N ILE A 560 -34.96 -20.85 -15.53
CA ILE A 560 -35.41 -20.25 -14.27
C ILE A 560 -36.32 -19.04 -14.52
N SER A 561 -35.94 -18.18 -15.46
CA SER A 561 -36.65 -16.93 -15.76
C SER A 561 -38.02 -17.17 -16.41
N SER A 562 -38.17 -18.23 -17.21
CA SER A 562 -39.45 -18.65 -17.79
C SER A 562 -40.37 -19.37 -16.79
N ASN A 563 -39.97 -19.48 -15.52
CA ASN A 563 -40.64 -20.25 -14.46
C ASN A 563 -40.83 -21.74 -14.81
N GLU A 564 -40.02 -22.29 -15.73
CA GLU A 564 -39.99 -23.72 -16.02
C GLU A 564 -39.25 -24.51 -14.92
N PHE A 565 -38.35 -23.84 -14.20
CA PHE A 565 -37.60 -24.43 -13.10
C PHE A 565 -37.43 -23.45 -11.94
N ASP A 566 -37.82 -23.87 -10.73
CA ASP A 566 -37.53 -23.15 -9.50
C ASP A 566 -36.36 -23.83 -8.75
N MET A 567 -35.28 -23.09 -8.55
CA MET A 567 -34.12 -23.54 -7.76
C MET A 567 -34.50 -23.96 -6.33
N GLY A 568 -35.57 -23.40 -5.75
CA GLY A 568 -36.08 -23.79 -4.43
C GLY A 568 -36.62 -25.23 -4.37
N THR A 569 -36.89 -25.84 -5.53
CA THR A 569 -37.44 -27.20 -5.63
C THR A 569 -36.39 -28.27 -5.96
N VAL A 570 -35.13 -27.89 -6.21
CA VAL A 570 -34.10 -28.78 -6.76
C VAL A 570 -33.86 -30.04 -5.93
N ASP A 571 -33.96 -29.96 -4.60
CA ASP A 571 -33.69 -31.08 -3.69
C ASP A 571 -34.79 -32.15 -3.74
N VAL A 572 -36.03 -31.74 -4.05
CA VAL A 572 -37.21 -32.62 -4.06
C VAL A 572 -37.50 -33.22 -5.44
N MET A 573 -36.82 -32.80 -6.50
CA MET A 573 -37.02 -33.32 -7.86
C MET A 573 -36.64 -34.80 -8.02
N THR A 574 -37.25 -35.48 -8.98
CA THR A 574 -36.88 -36.86 -9.33
C THR A 574 -35.57 -36.93 -10.11
N GLN A 575 -34.97 -38.11 -10.20
CA GLN A 575 -33.72 -38.30 -10.96
C GLN A 575 -33.90 -38.00 -12.46
N ASP A 576 -35.06 -38.32 -13.02
CA ASP A 576 -35.36 -38.07 -14.44
C ASP A 576 -35.51 -36.57 -14.71
N GLN A 577 -36.23 -35.84 -13.84
CA GLN A 577 -36.36 -34.38 -13.91
C GLN A 577 -34.99 -33.69 -13.83
N LEU A 578 -34.12 -34.13 -12.92
CA LEU A 578 -32.77 -33.59 -12.79
C LEU A 578 -31.91 -33.90 -14.02
N SER A 579 -32.06 -35.09 -14.61
CA SER A 579 -31.34 -35.48 -15.83
C SER A 579 -31.76 -34.62 -17.01
N GLU A 580 -33.05 -34.27 -17.11
CA GLU A 580 -33.58 -33.38 -18.14
C GLU A 580 -33.01 -31.95 -17.98
N ILE A 581 -33.01 -31.39 -16.77
CA ILE A 581 -32.40 -30.08 -16.50
C ILE A 581 -30.90 -30.10 -16.85
N CYS A 582 -30.17 -31.13 -16.40
CA CYS A 582 -28.75 -31.25 -16.70
C CYS A 582 -28.51 -31.31 -18.21
N LYS A 583 -29.31 -32.10 -18.94
CA LYS A 583 -29.23 -32.22 -20.39
C LYS A 583 -29.47 -30.87 -21.07
N THR A 584 -30.52 -30.16 -20.69
CA THR A 584 -30.86 -28.83 -21.23
C THR A 584 -29.74 -27.83 -20.98
N CYS A 585 -29.17 -27.83 -19.77
CA CYS A 585 -28.10 -26.91 -19.38
C CYS A 585 -26.70 -27.36 -19.82
N SER A 586 -26.58 -28.44 -20.62
CA SER A 586 -25.29 -29.02 -21.03
C SER A 586 -24.37 -29.43 -19.87
N ILE A 587 -24.94 -29.83 -18.74
CA ILE A 587 -24.23 -30.39 -17.58
C ILE A 587 -24.08 -31.90 -17.81
N PRO A 588 -22.86 -32.48 -17.70
CA PRO A 588 -22.68 -33.93 -17.80
C PRO A 588 -23.51 -34.63 -16.71
N TYR A 589 -24.33 -35.63 -17.08
CA TYR A 589 -25.26 -36.29 -16.14
C TYR A 589 -25.24 -37.82 -16.17
N GLN A 590 -24.73 -38.43 -17.24
CA GLN A 590 -24.72 -39.88 -17.40
C GLN A 590 -23.90 -40.55 -16.30
N GLY A 591 -24.50 -41.55 -15.63
CA GLY A 591 -23.86 -42.29 -14.54
C GLY A 591 -23.72 -41.51 -13.22
N LYS A 592 -24.24 -40.27 -13.12
CA LYS A 592 -24.21 -39.48 -11.88
C LYS A 592 -25.39 -39.82 -10.98
N SER A 593 -25.17 -39.78 -9.66
CA SER A 593 -26.22 -39.93 -8.67
C SER A 593 -27.11 -38.68 -8.61
N LYS A 594 -28.35 -38.82 -8.10
CA LYS A 594 -29.26 -37.69 -7.81
C LYS A 594 -28.54 -36.56 -7.06
N ALA A 595 -27.85 -36.88 -5.97
CA ALA A 595 -27.13 -35.90 -5.15
C ALA A 595 -26.04 -35.15 -5.93
N LYS A 596 -25.31 -35.86 -6.80
CA LYS A 596 -24.26 -35.23 -7.61
C LYS A 596 -24.84 -34.27 -8.66
N MET A 597 -25.95 -34.63 -9.31
CA MET A 597 -26.65 -33.73 -10.25
C MET A 597 -27.16 -32.47 -9.54
N ILE A 598 -27.76 -32.60 -8.36
CA ILE A 598 -28.18 -31.44 -7.54
C ILE A 598 -26.98 -30.53 -7.26
N THR A 599 -25.85 -31.10 -6.81
CA THR A 599 -24.63 -30.32 -6.55
C THR A 599 -24.12 -29.61 -7.81
N ASP A 600 -24.18 -30.25 -8.98
CA ASP A 600 -23.71 -29.65 -10.24
C ASP A 600 -24.62 -28.50 -10.70
N ILE A 601 -25.94 -28.66 -10.58
CA ILE A 601 -26.91 -27.60 -10.85
C ILE A 601 -26.72 -26.44 -9.87
N GLN A 602 -26.57 -26.72 -8.57
CA GLN A 602 -26.31 -25.71 -7.53
C GLN A 602 -24.97 -24.99 -7.76
N ALA A 603 -23.94 -25.69 -8.23
CA ALA A 603 -22.66 -25.08 -8.59
C ALA A 603 -22.80 -24.14 -9.79
N LEU A 604 -23.52 -24.55 -10.84
CA LEU A 604 -23.79 -23.69 -12.00
C LEU A 604 -24.61 -22.46 -11.61
N TYR A 605 -25.67 -22.62 -10.82
CA TYR A 605 -26.47 -21.51 -10.29
C TYR A 605 -25.65 -20.57 -9.40
N SER A 606 -24.85 -21.15 -8.49
CA SER A 606 -23.95 -20.40 -7.61
C SER A 606 -22.97 -19.53 -8.39
N SER A 607 -22.52 -19.97 -9.57
CA SER A 607 -21.60 -19.19 -10.39
C SER A 607 -22.20 -17.84 -10.81
N MET A 608 -23.51 -17.82 -11.12
CA MET A 608 -24.24 -16.58 -11.43
C MET A 608 -24.40 -15.72 -10.19
N LEU A 609 -24.75 -16.31 -9.05
CA LEU A 609 -24.92 -15.59 -7.78
C LEU A 609 -23.63 -14.90 -7.33
N ILE A 610 -22.46 -15.54 -7.44
CA ILE A 610 -21.19 -14.93 -7.03
C ILE A 610 -20.59 -14.01 -8.12
N GLY A 611 -21.22 -13.95 -9.30
CA GLY A 611 -20.81 -13.09 -10.42
C GLY A 611 -19.67 -13.67 -11.27
N LEU A 612 -19.45 -14.99 -11.26
CA LEU A 612 -18.53 -15.62 -12.21
C LEU A 612 -19.17 -15.66 -13.60
N CYS A 613 -18.42 -15.27 -14.61
CA CYS A 613 -18.84 -15.38 -16.01
C CYS A 613 -17.93 -16.36 -16.75
N PRO A 614 -18.44 -17.50 -17.26
CA PRO A 614 -17.60 -18.48 -17.95
C PRO A 614 -16.93 -17.95 -19.22
N CYS A 615 -17.48 -16.88 -19.82
CA CYS A 615 -16.95 -16.28 -21.04
C CYS A 615 -15.72 -15.40 -20.80
N HIS A 616 -15.42 -15.04 -19.54
CA HIS A 616 -14.35 -14.10 -19.20
C HIS A 616 -13.49 -14.66 -18.08
N GLY A 617 -12.17 -14.65 -18.29
CA GLY A 617 -11.20 -15.08 -17.30
C GLY A 617 -10.80 -13.92 -16.40
N TYR A 618 -10.82 -14.13 -15.09
CA TYR A 618 -10.37 -13.17 -14.10
C TYR A 618 -9.18 -13.75 -13.35
N ASN A 619 -8.06 -13.02 -13.33
CA ASN A 619 -6.84 -13.47 -12.67
C ASN A 619 -6.56 -12.63 -11.42
N ARG A 620 -5.82 -13.22 -10.48
CA ARG A 620 -5.30 -12.52 -9.31
C ARG A 620 -3.93 -13.05 -8.96
N SER A 621 -3.01 -12.16 -8.59
CA SER A 621 -1.71 -12.53 -8.06
C SER A 621 -1.84 -13.09 -6.63
N ASN A 622 -1.15 -14.20 -6.33
CA ASN A 622 -1.15 -14.80 -5.00
C ASN A 622 -0.61 -13.83 -3.94
N GLY A 623 -1.32 -13.68 -2.82
CA GLY A 623 -0.96 -12.76 -1.73
C GLY A 623 -1.29 -11.27 -2.00
N CYS A 624 -1.99 -10.98 -3.10
CA CYS A 624 -2.44 -9.65 -3.46
C CYS A 624 -3.97 -9.55 -3.52
N THR A 625 -4.48 -8.33 -3.54
CA THR A 625 -5.86 -7.99 -3.91
C THR A 625 -6.10 -8.24 -5.40
N GLY A 626 -7.37 -8.28 -5.83
CA GLY A 626 -7.78 -8.39 -7.24
C GLY A 626 -7.65 -7.11 -8.06
N GLY A 627 -7.20 -6.01 -7.45
CA GLY A 627 -7.06 -4.72 -8.10
C GLY A 627 -8.20 -3.77 -7.81
N PHE A 628 -8.63 -3.01 -8.81
CA PHE A 628 -9.79 -2.10 -8.73
C PHE A 628 -10.73 -2.30 -9.90
N TYR A 629 -12.03 -2.14 -9.66
CA TYR A 629 -13.03 -1.96 -10.72
C TYR A 629 -13.44 -0.49 -10.79
N HIS A 630 -13.54 0.07 -12.00
CA HIS A 630 -13.81 1.49 -12.21
C HIS A 630 -15.03 1.70 -13.11
N LEU A 631 -15.96 2.58 -12.68
CA LEU A 631 -16.97 3.19 -13.54
C LEU A 631 -16.49 4.55 -14.03
N VAL A 632 -16.49 4.78 -15.33
CA VAL A 632 -16.03 6.02 -15.96
C VAL A 632 -17.06 6.48 -16.98
N CYS A 633 -17.32 7.78 -17.07
CA CYS A 633 -18.17 8.31 -18.14
C CYS A 633 -17.38 8.52 -19.45
N ARG A 634 -18.09 8.74 -20.55
CA ARG A 634 -17.50 9.04 -21.88
C ARG A 634 -16.55 10.25 -21.92
N HIS A 635 -16.50 11.07 -20.86
CA HIS A 635 -15.58 12.20 -20.74
C HIS A 635 -14.32 11.89 -19.91
N GLY A 636 -14.15 10.64 -19.47
CA GLY A 636 -13.00 10.17 -18.71
C GLY A 636 -13.06 10.42 -17.19
N CYS A 637 -14.16 10.98 -16.68
CA CYS A 637 -14.35 11.15 -15.23
C CYS A 637 -14.78 9.83 -14.59
N THR A 638 -14.13 9.45 -13.49
CA THR A 638 -14.50 8.29 -12.67
C THR A 638 -15.74 8.62 -11.82
N TYR A 639 -16.78 7.80 -11.93
CA TYR A 639 -18.02 7.90 -11.15
C TYR A 639 -18.02 7.00 -9.91
N GLY A 640 -17.30 5.89 -10.00
CA GLY A 640 -17.18 4.93 -8.93
C GLY A 640 -15.90 4.11 -9.06
N SER A 641 -15.27 3.79 -7.95
CA SER A 641 -14.15 2.84 -7.91
C SER A 641 -14.31 1.88 -6.74
N LYS A 642 -14.10 0.58 -6.95
CA LYS A 642 -14.18 -0.43 -5.89
C LYS A 642 -12.86 -1.19 -5.81
N LEU A 643 -12.27 -1.29 -4.62
CA LEU A 643 -11.15 -2.20 -4.39
C LEU A 643 -11.66 -3.65 -4.39
N LEU A 644 -10.99 -4.51 -5.15
CA LEU A 644 -11.32 -5.92 -5.26
C LEU A 644 -10.47 -6.72 -4.27
N THR A 645 -11.04 -7.18 -3.16
CA THR A 645 -10.28 -7.94 -2.15
C THR A 645 -10.03 -9.38 -2.59
N LEU A 646 -10.93 -9.91 -3.41
CA LEU A 646 -10.89 -11.19 -4.08
C LEU A 646 -10.70 -10.98 -5.59
N THR A 647 -10.67 -12.08 -6.34
CA THR A 647 -10.64 -12.04 -7.81
C THR A 647 -11.84 -11.25 -8.34
N GLU A 648 -11.62 -10.53 -9.43
CA GLU A 648 -12.67 -9.77 -10.12
C GLU A 648 -13.85 -10.67 -10.51
N SER A 649 -15.06 -10.11 -10.42
CA SER A 649 -16.28 -10.75 -10.93
C SER A 649 -17.32 -9.68 -11.31
N VAL A 650 -18.35 -10.04 -12.07
CA VAL A 650 -19.40 -9.07 -12.44
C VAL A 650 -20.18 -8.53 -11.23
N ARG A 651 -20.06 -9.18 -10.07
CA ARG A 651 -20.60 -8.67 -8.80
C ARG A 651 -19.97 -7.33 -8.41
N ASP A 652 -18.74 -7.06 -8.81
CA ASP A 652 -18.06 -5.79 -8.55
C ASP A 652 -18.67 -4.65 -9.35
N ALA A 653 -18.91 -4.92 -10.64
CA ALA A 653 -19.63 -4.01 -11.51
C ALA A 653 -21.04 -3.77 -10.99
N ALA A 654 -21.74 -4.83 -10.57
CA ALA A 654 -23.08 -4.76 -10.01
C ALA A 654 -23.15 -3.94 -8.71
N ASP A 655 -22.20 -4.11 -7.79
CA ASP A 655 -22.15 -3.31 -6.56
C ASP A 655 -22.08 -1.81 -6.86
N LEU A 656 -21.20 -1.40 -7.78
CA LEU A 656 -21.10 0.00 -8.17
C LEU A 656 -22.34 0.47 -8.94
N TYR A 657 -22.86 -0.35 -9.86
CA TYR A 657 -24.05 -0.02 -10.65
C TYR A 657 -25.28 0.20 -9.76
N LEU A 658 -25.54 -0.73 -8.83
CA LEU A 658 -26.65 -0.66 -7.88
C LEU A 658 -26.49 0.44 -6.83
N SER A 659 -25.27 0.96 -6.65
CA SER A 659 -25.01 2.10 -5.75
C SER A 659 -25.31 3.45 -6.39
N LEU A 660 -25.55 3.51 -7.70
CA LEU A 660 -25.83 4.76 -8.41
C LEU A 660 -27.21 5.31 -8.03
N LYS A 661 -27.29 6.62 -7.84
CA LYS A 661 -28.55 7.35 -7.68
C LYS A 661 -29.37 7.34 -8.96
N TYR A 662 -28.71 7.50 -10.10
CA TYR A 662 -29.31 7.49 -11.42
C TYR A 662 -28.60 6.46 -12.29
N TYR A 663 -29.35 5.43 -12.72
CA TYR A 663 -28.83 4.40 -13.60
C TYR A 663 -28.58 4.97 -15.00
N PRO A 664 -27.43 4.70 -15.63
CA PRO A 664 -27.17 5.15 -16.99
C PRO A 664 -28.13 4.47 -17.96
N THR A 665 -28.51 5.17 -19.04
CA THR A 665 -29.28 4.54 -20.12
C THR A 665 -28.48 3.41 -20.77
N THR A 666 -27.16 3.59 -20.92
CA THR A 666 -26.28 2.54 -21.44
C THR A 666 -25.10 2.30 -20.50
N PHE A 667 -24.92 1.05 -20.07
CA PHE A 667 -23.72 0.59 -19.38
C PHE A 667 -22.90 -0.34 -20.29
N ILE A 668 -21.61 -0.06 -20.44
CA ILE A 668 -20.71 -0.81 -21.32
C ILE A 668 -19.63 -1.51 -20.47
N CYS A 669 -19.49 -2.81 -20.62
CA CYS A 669 -18.44 -3.58 -19.94
C CYS A 669 -18.11 -4.89 -20.67
N ASP A 670 -17.00 -5.53 -20.29
CA ASP A 670 -16.53 -6.76 -20.91
C ASP A 670 -17.54 -7.90 -20.81
N SER A 671 -18.07 -8.11 -19.61
CA SER A 671 -18.96 -9.21 -19.25
C SER A 671 -20.42 -8.78 -19.17
N ALA A 672 -20.90 -8.03 -20.17
CA ALA A 672 -22.29 -7.53 -20.22
C ALA A 672 -23.34 -8.61 -19.95
N CYS A 673 -23.20 -9.76 -20.61
CA CYS A 673 -24.10 -10.90 -20.44
C CYS A 673 -24.03 -11.55 -19.05
N GLY A 674 -22.84 -11.56 -18.44
CA GLY A 674 -22.66 -12.06 -17.07
C GLY A 674 -23.32 -11.11 -16.07
N LEU A 675 -23.12 -9.81 -16.25
CA LEU A 675 -23.67 -8.77 -15.38
C LEU A 675 -25.20 -8.74 -15.41
N ALA A 676 -25.82 -8.75 -16.59
CA ALA A 676 -27.28 -8.71 -16.70
C ALA A 676 -27.93 -9.92 -15.99
N ARG A 677 -27.40 -11.13 -16.21
CA ARG A 677 -27.86 -12.35 -15.51
C ARG A 677 -27.60 -12.28 -14.00
N HIS A 678 -26.44 -11.77 -13.59
CA HIS A 678 -26.14 -11.59 -12.17
C HIS A 678 -27.13 -10.62 -11.50
N LEU A 679 -27.53 -9.54 -12.18
CA LEU A 679 -28.52 -8.59 -11.68
C LEU A 679 -29.92 -9.20 -11.60
N GLU A 680 -30.36 -9.98 -12.60
CA GLU A 680 -31.63 -10.72 -12.55
C GLU A 680 -31.72 -11.68 -11.35
N VAL A 681 -30.67 -12.47 -11.10
CA VAL A 681 -30.69 -13.41 -9.96
C VAL A 681 -30.52 -12.71 -8.62
N ARG A 682 -29.95 -11.50 -8.60
CA ARG A 682 -29.70 -10.73 -7.37
C ARG A 682 -30.90 -9.86 -6.99
N ASP A 683 -31.56 -9.24 -7.96
CA ASP A 683 -32.75 -8.41 -7.78
C ASP A 683 -33.63 -8.44 -9.04
N LYS A 684 -34.46 -9.49 -9.13
CA LYS A 684 -35.40 -9.70 -10.23
C LYS A 684 -36.39 -8.55 -10.42
N ASN A 685 -36.83 -7.92 -9.33
CA ASN A 685 -37.80 -6.83 -9.39
C ASN A 685 -37.19 -5.58 -10.03
N LEU A 686 -35.97 -5.23 -9.62
CA LEU A 686 -35.24 -4.13 -10.23
C LEU A 686 -34.89 -4.40 -11.69
N ALA A 687 -34.41 -5.61 -11.99
CA ALA A 687 -34.08 -6.01 -13.37
C ALA A 687 -35.31 -5.91 -14.30
N GLN A 688 -36.48 -6.36 -13.83
CA GLN A 688 -37.75 -6.20 -14.54
C GLN A 688 -38.10 -4.73 -14.82
N GLN A 689 -37.83 -3.82 -13.88
CA GLN A 689 -38.04 -2.37 -14.08
C GLN A 689 -37.05 -1.76 -15.08
N LEU A 690 -35.80 -2.24 -15.11
CA LEU A 690 -34.75 -1.67 -15.96
C LEU A 690 -34.86 -2.09 -17.43
N TRP A 691 -35.20 -3.35 -17.70
CA TRP A 691 -35.19 -3.89 -19.07
C TRP A 691 -36.27 -4.93 -19.39
N GLY A 692 -37.11 -5.31 -18.42
CA GLY A 692 -38.14 -6.33 -18.60
C GLY A 692 -37.57 -7.63 -19.19
N ASP A 693 -38.20 -8.16 -20.24
CA ASP A 693 -37.75 -9.40 -20.87
C ASP A 693 -36.45 -9.28 -21.71
N ASN A 694 -35.91 -8.07 -21.89
CA ASN A 694 -34.79 -7.85 -22.80
C ASN A 694 -33.42 -8.17 -22.18
N LEU A 695 -33.33 -8.44 -20.87
CA LEU A 695 -32.07 -8.76 -20.19
C LEU A 695 -30.94 -7.74 -20.48
N GLY A 696 -31.27 -6.45 -20.52
CA GLY A 696 -30.36 -5.37 -20.87
C GLY A 696 -29.89 -5.34 -22.35
N CYS A 697 -30.42 -6.20 -23.22
CA CYS A 697 -30.15 -6.21 -24.66
C CYS A 697 -31.11 -5.26 -25.42
N PHE A 698 -30.87 -5.07 -26.73
CA PHE A 698 -31.76 -4.30 -27.59
C PHE A 698 -33.12 -4.97 -27.84
N GLU A 699 -33.14 -6.30 -27.79
CA GLU A 699 -34.31 -7.16 -27.96
C GLU A 699 -34.19 -8.41 -27.07
N LYS A 700 -35.29 -9.15 -26.89
CA LYS A 700 -35.36 -10.36 -26.06
C LYS A 700 -34.41 -11.46 -26.56
N PRO A 701 -33.42 -11.90 -25.77
CA PRO A 701 -32.54 -12.99 -26.16
C PRO A 701 -33.28 -14.33 -26.18
N THR A 702 -33.11 -15.10 -27.25
CA THR A 702 -33.69 -16.44 -27.40
C THR A 702 -32.66 -17.41 -27.99
N VAL A 703 -32.69 -18.68 -27.57
CA VAL A 703 -31.74 -19.71 -28.06
C VAL A 703 -32.03 -20.08 -29.52
N GLU A 704 -33.29 -20.00 -29.93
CA GLU A 704 -33.78 -20.43 -31.24
C GLU A 704 -33.43 -19.47 -32.38
N LYS A 705 -33.15 -18.20 -32.07
CA LYS A 705 -32.93 -17.14 -33.06
C LYS A 705 -31.63 -16.42 -32.80
N LEU A 706 -30.96 -16.02 -33.88
CA LEU A 706 -29.84 -15.09 -33.82
C LEU A 706 -30.36 -13.66 -33.63
N PRO A 707 -29.57 -12.77 -33.02
CA PRO A 707 -29.95 -11.38 -32.87
C PRO A 707 -30.09 -10.69 -34.22
N ASN A 708 -31.08 -9.80 -34.33
CA ASN A 708 -31.27 -8.94 -35.48
C ASN A 708 -30.14 -7.91 -35.57
N ALA A 709 -29.55 -7.78 -36.75
CA ALA A 709 -28.62 -6.71 -37.04
C ALA A 709 -29.37 -5.42 -37.41
N ASN A 710 -28.67 -4.29 -37.37
CA ASN A 710 -29.16 -2.99 -37.86
C ASN A 710 -30.40 -2.46 -37.11
N LEU A 711 -30.55 -2.83 -35.84
CA LEU A 711 -31.60 -2.34 -34.96
C LEU A 711 -31.57 -0.82 -34.84
N HIS A 712 -32.76 -0.24 -34.66
CA HIS A 712 -32.95 1.20 -34.54
C HIS A 712 -33.40 1.55 -33.12
N VAL A 713 -32.44 1.92 -32.27
CA VAL A 713 -32.68 2.25 -30.86
C VAL A 713 -32.27 3.70 -30.61
N PRO A 714 -33.19 4.67 -30.69
CA PRO A 714 -32.85 6.07 -30.48
C PRO A 714 -32.49 6.39 -29.03
N ASP A 715 -32.93 5.56 -28.06
CA ASP A 715 -32.70 5.75 -26.63
C ASP A 715 -31.21 5.83 -26.26
N ILE A 716 -30.32 5.17 -27.02
CA ILE A 716 -28.88 5.16 -26.73
C ILE A 716 -28.11 6.34 -27.34
N VAL A 717 -28.77 7.18 -28.13
CA VAL A 717 -28.15 8.36 -28.75
C VAL A 717 -27.84 9.35 -27.63
N THR A 718 -26.59 9.81 -27.55
CA THR A 718 -26.19 10.77 -26.51
C THR A 718 -26.72 12.18 -26.81
N SER A 719 -26.92 12.97 -25.75
CA SER A 719 -27.54 14.30 -25.82
C SER A 719 -26.95 15.23 -26.90
N GLU A 720 -25.65 15.14 -27.19
CA GLU A 720 -24.99 15.97 -28.22
C GLU A 720 -25.41 15.67 -29.66
N TYR A 721 -26.04 14.51 -29.90
CA TYR A 721 -26.55 14.10 -31.20
C TYR A 721 -28.10 14.11 -31.26
N MET A 722 -28.77 14.52 -30.19
CA MET A 722 -30.23 14.65 -30.17
C MET A 722 -30.69 15.94 -30.86
N CYS A 723 -31.74 15.85 -31.68
CA CYS A 723 -32.32 17.02 -32.39
C CYS A 723 -33.19 17.91 -31.50
N THR A 724 -33.68 17.41 -30.37
CA THR A 724 -34.53 18.14 -29.42
C THR A 724 -33.92 18.09 -28.02
N GLN A 725 -33.81 19.25 -27.37
CA GLN A 725 -33.44 19.29 -25.96
C GLN A 725 -34.61 18.80 -25.12
N VAL A 726 -34.43 17.68 -24.42
CA VAL A 726 -35.39 17.19 -23.44
C VAL A 726 -35.24 18.03 -22.18
N GLU A 727 -36.31 18.66 -21.72
CA GLU A 727 -36.32 19.31 -20.40
C GLU A 727 -36.03 18.26 -19.34
N THR A 728 -35.05 18.53 -18.48
CA THR A 728 -34.70 17.62 -17.38
C THR A 728 -35.90 17.49 -16.44
N ARG A 729 -36.36 16.25 -16.21
CA ARG A 729 -37.50 15.97 -15.34
C ARG A 729 -37.00 15.56 -13.95
N ASN A 730 -37.76 15.93 -12.93
CA ASN A 730 -37.56 15.43 -11.57
C ASN A 730 -38.10 13.99 -11.45
N ASP A 731 -37.64 13.28 -10.43
CA ASP A 731 -38.04 11.90 -10.16
C ASP A 731 -39.56 11.81 -9.94
N GLU A 732 -40.27 11.12 -10.84
CA GLU A 732 -41.66 10.74 -10.66
C GLU A 732 -41.71 9.40 -9.90
N ALA A 733 -42.57 9.29 -8.89
CA ALA A 733 -42.62 8.12 -8.03
C ALA A 733 -43.13 6.88 -8.81
N GLY A 734 -42.28 5.84 -8.91
CA GLY A 734 -42.70 4.48 -9.30
C GLY A 734 -42.11 3.92 -10.60
N GLU A 735 -41.48 4.73 -11.46
CA GLU A 735 -40.86 4.27 -12.71
C GLU A 735 -39.39 4.70 -12.79
N ILE A 736 -38.48 3.76 -13.04
CA ILE A 736 -37.06 4.09 -13.24
C ILE A 736 -36.90 4.73 -14.62
N ARG A 737 -36.58 6.02 -14.61
CA ARG A 737 -36.40 6.83 -15.81
C ARG A 737 -35.14 7.66 -15.71
N HIS A 738 -34.34 7.71 -16.76
CA HIS A 738 -33.14 8.55 -16.78
C HIS A 738 -33.52 10.04 -16.90
N PRO A 739 -33.09 10.94 -15.99
CA PRO A 739 -33.57 12.33 -15.95
C PRO A 739 -33.27 13.19 -17.19
N ILE A 740 -32.18 12.88 -17.91
CA ILE A 740 -31.76 13.62 -19.12
C ILE A 740 -32.39 13.05 -20.39
N THR A 741 -32.20 11.76 -20.67
CA THR A 741 -32.72 11.13 -21.89
C THR A 741 -34.22 10.86 -21.85
N GLY A 742 -34.81 10.80 -20.65
CA GLY A 742 -36.20 10.39 -20.46
C GLY A 742 -36.46 8.91 -20.73
N SER A 743 -35.42 8.12 -21.04
CA SER A 743 -35.56 6.68 -21.32
C SER A 743 -35.94 5.91 -20.06
N THR A 744 -36.90 5.00 -20.21
CA THR A 744 -37.25 3.96 -19.23
C THR A 744 -36.57 2.62 -19.54
N ARG A 745 -35.87 2.55 -20.67
CA ARG A 745 -35.10 1.38 -21.10
C ARG A 745 -33.63 1.58 -20.75
N HIS A 746 -33.05 0.58 -20.09
CA HIS A 746 -31.64 0.54 -19.73
C HIS A 746 -30.94 -0.63 -20.41
N PHE A 747 -29.74 -0.38 -20.94
CA PHE A 747 -28.98 -1.35 -21.73
C PHE A 747 -27.65 -1.69 -21.05
N ILE A 748 -27.27 -2.97 -21.10
CA ILE A 748 -25.97 -3.48 -20.68
C ILE A 748 -25.32 -4.11 -21.91
N LEU A 749 -24.29 -3.49 -22.46
CA LEU A 749 -23.72 -3.84 -23.76
C LEU A 749 -22.23 -4.19 -23.66
N GLY A 750 -21.79 -5.09 -24.53
CA GLY A 750 -20.39 -5.50 -24.61
C GLY A 750 -19.49 -4.43 -25.23
N ASP A 751 -18.25 -4.32 -24.74
CA ASP A 751 -17.22 -3.50 -25.39
C ASP A 751 -16.79 -4.10 -26.74
N ARG A 752 -16.55 -3.23 -27.73
CA ARG A 752 -16.09 -3.57 -29.09
C ARG A 752 -14.68 -4.18 -29.13
N PHE A 753 -13.82 -3.88 -28.15
CA PHE A 753 -12.42 -4.33 -28.18
C PHE A 753 -12.22 -5.74 -27.58
N HIS A 754 -13.20 -6.27 -26.85
CA HIS A 754 -13.09 -7.54 -26.13
C HIS A 754 -13.52 -8.78 -26.95
N SER A 755 -14.06 -8.61 -28.15
CA SER A 755 -14.63 -9.71 -28.95
C SER A 755 -13.63 -10.62 -29.67
N THR A 756 -12.32 -10.34 -29.63
CA THR A 756 -11.32 -11.07 -30.45
C THR A 756 -10.58 -12.20 -29.74
N ASN A 757 -10.42 -12.16 -28.41
CA ASN A 757 -9.55 -13.10 -27.68
C ASN A 757 -10.27 -14.12 -26.78
N ASN A 758 -11.52 -13.88 -26.37
CA ASN A 758 -12.33 -14.82 -25.58
C ASN A 758 -13.72 -14.95 -26.23
N PRO A 759 -13.97 -15.98 -27.05
CA PRO A 759 -15.26 -16.13 -27.70
C PRO A 759 -16.34 -16.40 -26.65
N HIS A 760 -17.49 -15.72 -26.80
CA HIS A 760 -18.66 -16.00 -25.98
C HIS A 760 -19.04 -17.48 -26.06
N LYS A 761 -19.29 -18.09 -24.90
CA LYS A 761 -19.58 -19.53 -24.78
C LYS A 761 -21.05 -19.90 -25.02
N SER A 762 -21.95 -18.91 -25.11
CA SER A 762 -23.39 -19.12 -25.33
C SER A 762 -23.89 -18.26 -26.50
N PRO A 763 -24.80 -18.77 -27.36
CA PRO A 763 -25.45 -17.98 -28.40
C PRO A 763 -26.19 -16.75 -27.85
N LEU A 764 -26.73 -16.85 -26.63
CA LEU A 764 -27.46 -15.77 -25.96
C LEU A 764 -26.58 -14.55 -25.67
N CYS A 765 -25.27 -14.74 -25.52
CA CYS A 765 -24.34 -13.62 -25.29
C CYS A 765 -24.26 -12.66 -26.48
N ALA A 766 -24.54 -13.13 -27.71
CA ALA A 766 -24.44 -12.31 -28.91
C ALA A 766 -25.41 -11.12 -28.92
N TYR A 767 -26.52 -11.20 -28.16
CA TYR A 767 -27.53 -10.14 -28.06
C TYR A 767 -27.01 -8.87 -27.34
N HIS A 768 -25.95 -9.00 -26.53
CA HIS A 768 -25.30 -7.86 -25.88
C HIS A 768 -24.33 -7.10 -26.81
N ASN A 769 -24.16 -7.53 -28.05
CA ASN A 769 -23.25 -6.89 -28.98
C ASN A 769 -23.74 -5.49 -29.35
N ILE A 770 -22.96 -4.48 -28.93
CA ILE A 770 -23.23 -3.07 -29.19
C ILE A 770 -23.40 -2.75 -30.69
N ASN A 771 -22.77 -3.51 -31.58
CA ASN A 771 -22.82 -3.29 -33.03
C ASN A 771 -24.13 -3.77 -33.69
N LEU A 772 -25.05 -4.38 -32.93
CA LEU A 772 -26.37 -4.74 -33.44
C LEU A 772 -27.23 -3.48 -33.72
N CYS A 773 -26.93 -2.35 -33.09
CA CYS A 773 -27.67 -1.10 -33.22
C CYS A 773 -26.93 -0.06 -34.08
N LYS A 774 -27.62 0.58 -35.03
CA LYS A 774 -27.03 1.61 -35.90
C LYS A 774 -26.60 2.86 -35.11
N GLN A 775 -27.38 3.25 -34.12
CA GLN A 775 -27.11 4.43 -33.31
C GLN A 775 -25.88 4.26 -32.41
N ALA A 776 -25.41 3.03 -32.21
CA ALA A 776 -24.30 2.76 -31.32
C ALA A 776 -22.98 3.39 -31.79
N TYR A 777 -22.86 3.79 -33.06
CA TYR A 777 -21.70 4.56 -33.54
C TYR A 777 -21.57 5.94 -32.89
N SER A 778 -22.62 6.46 -32.25
CA SER A 778 -22.53 7.65 -31.39
C SER A 778 -21.73 7.39 -30.09
N LEU A 779 -21.55 6.12 -29.72
CA LEU A 779 -20.86 5.70 -28.50
C LEU A 779 -19.43 5.28 -28.81
N SER A 780 -18.46 5.92 -28.18
CA SER A 780 -17.06 5.46 -28.19
C SER A 780 -16.79 4.55 -26.99
N THR A 781 -16.24 3.36 -27.24
CA THR A 781 -15.88 2.41 -26.17
C THR A 781 -14.39 2.46 -25.80
N SER A 782 -13.54 3.10 -26.61
CA SER A 782 -12.09 3.20 -26.37
C SER A 782 -11.71 4.10 -25.18
N THR A 783 -12.66 4.88 -24.67
CA THR A 783 -12.44 5.78 -23.53
C THR A 783 -11.97 5.01 -22.30
N GLN A 784 -12.59 3.86 -22.00
CA GLN A 784 -12.25 3.09 -20.81
C GLN A 784 -10.84 2.50 -20.89
N GLU A 785 -10.46 1.94 -22.03
CA GLU A 785 -9.11 1.42 -22.26
C GLU A 785 -8.05 2.54 -22.16
N SER A 786 -8.34 3.71 -22.75
CA SER A 786 -7.47 4.88 -22.65
C SER A 786 -7.28 5.33 -21.19
N GLU A 787 -8.37 5.32 -20.43
CA GLU A 787 -8.38 5.69 -19.01
C GLU A 787 -7.65 4.66 -18.15
N ASN A 788 -7.84 3.36 -18.40
CA ASN A 788 -7.10 2.30 -17.72
C ASN A 788 -5.61 2.36 -18.05
N ASN A 789 -5.22 2.62 -19.30
CA ASN A 789 -3.82 2.84 -19.66
C ASN A 789 -3.23 4.07 -18.94
N ARG A 790 -3.96 5.18 -18.94
CA ARG A 790 -3.56 6.41 -18.23
C ARG A 790 -3.38 6.16 -16.73
N LYS A 791 -4.36 5.52 -16.10
CA LYS A 791 -4.33 5.11 -14.68
C LYS A 791 -3.14 4.19 -14.44
N ASN A 792 -2.91 3.19 -15.29
CA ASN A 792 -1.78 2.27 -15.17
C ASN A 792 -0.43 3.00 -15.23
N LYS A 793 -0.25 3.92 -16.18
CA LYS A 793 0.97 4.72 -16.31
C LYS A 793 1.25 5.57 -15.05
N GLN A 794 0.21 6.10 -14.41
CA GLN A 794 0.33 6.94 -13.23
C GLN A 794 0.37 6.14 -11.91
N ARG A 795 -0.32 5.01 -11.82
CA ARG A 795 -0.50 4.22 -10.59
C ARG A 795 0.53 3.10 -10.46
N LEU A 796 0.83 2.35 -11.53
CA LEU A 796 1.73 1.18 -11.48
C LEU A 796 3.18 1.52 -11.15
N ARG A 797 3.59 2.79 -11.28
CA ARG A 797 4.88 3.28 -10.79
C ARG A 797 5.02 3.16 -9.26
N SER A 798 3.92 2.87 -8.55
CA SER A 798 3.86 2.96 -7.09
C SER A 798 3.23 1.76 -6.37
N THR A 799 2.43 0.91 -7.01
CA THR A 799 1.37 0.15 -6.30
C THR A 799 1.69 -1.28 -5.85
N CYS A 800 2.41 -2.09 -6.64
CA CYS A 800 2.45 -3.55 -6.42
C CYS A 800 3.18 -4.04 -5.14
N GLN A 801 3.77 -3.14 -4.35
CA GLN A 801 4.44 -3.46 -3.08
C GLN A 801 3.95 -2.62 -1.89
N GLN A 802 2.91 -1.82 -2.08
CA GLN A 802 2.36 -0.99 -1.01
C GLN A 802 1.56 -1.83 -0.01
N SER A 803 1.52 -1.35 1.23
CA SER A 803 0.55 -1.82 2.20
C SER A 803 -0.85 -1.29 1.86
N PHE A 804 -1.89 -1.98 2.32
CA PHE A 804 -3.27 -1.64 2.01
C PHE A 804 -3.61 -0.18 2.37
N GLU A 805 -3.23 0.32 3.55
CA GLU A 805 -3.64 1.67 3.98
C GLU A 805 -3.03 2.79 3.11
N VAL A 806 -1.83 2.55 2.58
CA VAL A 806 -1.17 3.44 1.61
C VAL A 806 -1.89 3.36 0.27
N HIS A 807 -2.10 2.14 -0.21
CA HIS A 807 -2.64 1.87 -1.53
C HIS A 807 -4.07 2.38 -1.70
N TYR A 808 -4.90 2.19 -0.68
CA TYR A 808 -6.29 2.65 -0.68
C TYR A 808 -6.36 4.18 -0.68
N MET A 809 -5.61 4.85 0.22
CA MET A 809 -5.53 6.32 0.26
C MET A 809 -4.97 6.90 -1.03
N PHE A 810 -3.93 6.26 -1.60
CA PHE A 810 -3.35 6.67 -2.88
C PHE A 810 -4.37 6.65 -4.00
N ASN A 811 -5.13 5.56 -4.15
CA ASN A 811 -6.13 5.43 -5.22
C ASN A 811 -7.29 6.41 -5.06
N TYR A 812 -7.77 6.62 -3.83
CA TYR A 812 -8.77 7.63 -3.51
C TYR A 812 -8.33 9.02 -3.98
N LEU A 813 -7.11 9.43 -3.59
CA LEU A 813 -6.55 10.74 -3.98
C LEU A 813 -6.37 10.84 -5.51
N MET A 814 -5.86 9.79 -6.15
CA MET A 814 -5.65 9.80 -7.60
C MET A 814 -6.96 9.87 -8.38
N ASP A 815 -8.03 9.21 -7.95
CA ASP A 815 -9.36 9.35 -8.56
C ASP A 815 -9.86 10.79 -8.46
N PHE A 816 -9.75 11.40 -7.27
CA PHE A 816 -10.10 12.81 -7.06
C PHE A 816 -9.31 13.75 -7.98
N TYR A 817 -7.99 13.61 -8.03
CA TYR A 817 -7.12 14.50 -8.79
C TYR A 817 -7.28 14.38 -10.30
N LEU A 818 -7.52 13.17 -10.81
CA LEU A 818 -7.79 12.97 -12.23
C LEU A 818 -9.10 13.62 -12.63
N ASN A 819 -10.14 13.42 -11.82
CA ASN A 819 -11.43 14.06 -12.03
C ASN A 819 -11.31 15.59 -11.95
N GLU A 820 -10.61 16.14 -10.97
CA GLU A 820 -10.36 17.57 -10.83
C GLU A 820 -9.75 18.16 -12.12
N SER A 821 -8.72 17.52 -12.66
CA SER A 821 -8.04 17.95 -13.89
C SER A 821 -8.99 17.98 -15.09
N ILE A 822 -9.80 16.94 -15.26
CA ILE A 822 -10.79 16.84 -16.34
C ILE A 822 -11.87 17.91 -16.19
N VAL A 823 -12.43 18.07 -15.00
CA VAL A 823 -13.51 19.03 -14.74
C VAL A 823 -13.04 20.47 -14.89
N LYS A 824 -11.83 20.80 -14.42
CA LYS A 824 -11.22 22.12 -14.64
C LYS A 824 -11.04 22.41 -16.13
N LYS A 825 -10.61 21.41 -16.92
CA LYS A 825 -10.50 21.52 -18.38
C LYS A 825 -11.87 21.72 -19.05
N GLN A 826 -12.89 20.94 -18.65
CA GLN A 826 -14.27 21.08 -19.14
C GLN A 826 -14.80 22.49 -18.88
N LYS A 827 -14.67 22.97 -17.64
CA LYS A 827 -15.09 24.31 -17.24
C LYS A 827 -14.44 25.39 -18.11
N LYS A 828 -13.11 25.36 -18.24
CA LYS A 828 -12.36 26.32 -19.05
C LYS A 828 -12.77 26.33 -20.52
N ILE A 829 -13.03 25.16 -21.11
CA ILE A 829 -13.50 25.05 -22.50
C ILE A 829 -14.88 25.68 -22.64
N LEU A 830 -15.81 25.36 -21.74
CA LEU A 830 -17.18 25.90 -21.79
C LEU A 830 -17.23 27.40 -21.54
N GLU A 831 -16.49 27.92 -20.56
CA GLU A 831 -16.41 29.37 -20.30
C GLU A 831 -15.85 30.13 -21.50
N LYS A 832 -14.86 29.55 -22.20
CA LYS A 832 -14.35 30.12 -23.45
C LYS A 832 -15.40 30.09 -24.56
N SER A 833 -16.14 28.99 -24.69
CA SER A 833 -17.19 28.85 -25.70
C SER A 833 -18.38 29.79 -25.46
N PHE A 834 -18.79 29.99 -24.21
CA PHE A 834 -19.90 30.88 -23.86
C PHE A 834 -19.50 32.35 -23.70
N SER A 835 -18.20 32.65 -23.65
CA SER A 835 -17.67 33.98 -23.30
C SER A 835 -18.16 34.52 -21.95
N GLU A 836 -18.54 33.61 -21.04
CA GLU A 836 -19.14 33.90 -19.74
C GLU A 836 -18.79 32.79 -18.73
N SER A 837 -18.91 33.07 -17.43
CA SER A 837 -18.75 32.06 -16.38
C SER A 837 -19.83 30.98 -16.46
N VAL A 838 -19.50 29.74 -16.07
CA VAL A 838 -20.47 28.65 -15.93
C VAL A 838 -20.73 28.29 -14.47
N THR A 839 -21.95 27.88 -14.17
CA THR A 839 -22.39 27.40 -12.86
C THR A 839 -22.91 25.96 -12.97
N ARG A 840 -23.07 25.24 -11.85
CA ARG A 840 -23.68 23.91 -11.85
C ARG A 840 -25.19 24.03 -11.61
N ASN A 841 -26.01 23.34 -12.41
CA ASN A 841 -27.46 23.23 -12.19
C ASN A 841 -27.80 22.20 -11.09
N SER A 842 -29.09 21.93 -10.86
CA SER A 842 -29.59 20.96 -9.86
C SER A 842 -29.06 19.53 -10.05
N PHE A 843 -28.74 19.15 -11.29
CA PHE A 843 -28.13 17.86 -11.63
C PHE A 843 -26.60 17.91 -11.68
N GLY A 844 -25.97 19.00 -11.22
CA GLY A 844 -24.53 19.14 -11.18
C GLY A 844 -23.87 19.39 -12.55
N ARG A 845 -24.64 19.64 -13.63
CA ARG A 845 -24.10 19.93 -14.97
C ARG A 845 -23.73 21.40 -15.09
N PHE A 846 -22.66 21.69 -15.81
CA PHE A 846 -22.28 23.05 -16.17
C PHE A 846 -23.31 23.65 -17.13
N VAL A 847 -23.86 24.78 -16.74
CA VAL A 847 -24.79 25.59 -17.52
C VAL A 847 -24.27 27.02 -17.59
N LYS A 848 -24.72 27.76 -18.60
CA LYS A 848 -24.46 29.20 -18.70
C LYS A 848 -25.05 29.88 -17.47
N ASN A 849 -24.32 30.84 -16.90
CA ASN A 849 -24.80 31.61 -15.76
C ASN A 849 -25.93 32.55 -16.24
N SER A 850 -27.17 32.11 -16.16
CA SER A 850 -28.35 32.93 -16.43
C SER A 850 -28.45 33.98 -15.33
N LYS A 851 -28.18 35.25 -15.67
CA LYS A 851 -28.55 36.40 -14.83
C LYS A 851 -30.06 36.51 -14.70
#